data_AF-A0A418V1D2-F1
#
_entry.id   AF-A0A418V1D2-F1
#
_cell.length_a   1.000
_cell.length_b   1.000
_cell.length_c   1.000
_cell.angle_alpha   90.00
_cell.angle_beta   90.00
_cell.angle_gamma   90.00
#
_symmetry.space_group_name_H-M   'P 1'
#
loop_
_entity.id
_entity.type
_entity.pdbx_description
1 polymer ?
#
loop_
_entity_poly.entity_id
_entity_poly.type
_entity_poly.pdbx_seq_one_letter_code
_entity_poly.pdbx_strand_id
1 'polypeptide(L)'
;FSGGGSIPFEAARLGCDTYASDLNPVAALLTWSNQALLCATPEDKERIDAAQKWVYEEVDRQITEWGIEHDEQGRRADAYLWCNEVLDPETGYMVPLAATWVISVKERVIAELVPDDANKRYDIKVIKGASDAQMAKAKQGTVVNQNLVPPPTRDNPQPHQTQMGKLRDRHNNGEGLRAWQADDLVPRPEDFYQERLYCVRWVDAQGKRHYEAATPADEAREAKALALLKERWTDWQERGFVPSRAIEEGPRAGRIFAGRNWRYWSNLFMPRQLLTNGLFAEAIGRSDATKELLVLVGNVIERNAKLVVWNSSAAKVDHVFTGQSLSPIYNFALRPLNALRAIRIASSSLLTSGFSVSLNDARAIQQRVSLWITDPPYADAIDYEEISEFFLSWYEKRIPALFPDWYTDTRRALAVKGKGNTFNESMIEVYSNLTHLMPDNGMQIVMFTHQDAEVWADLAMTMWASGLKVSAAWTVATETTDGINGGANYVQGTVLLVLRKRGEVETLFDDEVLSLMEQEVSKQLKDMQLLEGAGLRWSDADLQLATYAAALRVITSHDIDGIDPHRELLKVRAKGEKSSVHRLIEQASQVASRELMPRGLDPSLWRDLGAHERFYLKGLETESRGEHRSGVYQELSKGFAANHWRELLGEERANQVRLQTASEMGNRSVNNGPLAGTLLRHVLMAMQITAKEGDPAKGVAWLQGEVQNFGMQQTRAIRLLEHLGKQALPHWAEDAAAARLLRGALMNAGV
;
A
#
# COMPACT_ATOMS: atom_id res chain seq x y z
N PHE A 1 10.41 -1.44 15.08
CA PHE A 1 10.17 -2.37 13.98
C PHE A 1 11.49 -2.64 13.28
N SER A 2 11.86 -3.91 13.11
CA SER A 2 13.16 -4.30 12.53
C SER A 2 13.14 -4.49 11.00
N GLY A 3 12.24 -3.81 10.28
CA GLY A 3 12.15 -3.88 8.81
C GLY A 3 11.94 -5.30 8.28
N GLY A 4 11.02 -6.07 8.88
CA GLY A 4 10.80 -7.49 8.52
C GLY A 4 12.00 -8.41 8.79
N GLY A 5 12.96 -7.97 9.60
CA GLY A 5 14.19 -8.69 9.94
C GLY A 5 15.35 -8.48 8.95
N SER A 6 15.15 -7.70 7.89
CA SER A 6 16.20 -7.41 6.89
C SER A 6 17.26 -6.44 7.42
N ILE A 7 16.83 -5.38 8.12
CA ILE A 7 17.72 -4.37 8.72
C ILE A 7 18.78 -5.02 9.64
N PRO A 8 18.39 -5.80 10.67
CA PRO A 8 19.38 -6.41 11.54
C PRO A 8 20.20 -7.49 10.81
N PHE A 9 19.62 -8.19 9.83
CA PHE A 9 20.34 -9.22 9.08
C PHE A 9 21.48 -8.62 8.26
N GLU A 10 21.23 -7.53 7.54
CA GLU A 10 22.27 -6.84 6.77
C GLU A 10 23.32 -6.19 7.68
N ALA A 11 22.92 -5.63 8.83
CA ALA A 11 23.87 -5.12 9.82
C ALA A 11 24.85 -6.22 10.30
N ALA A 12 24.35 -7.41 10.60
CA ALA A 12 25.19 -8.53 11.02
C ALA A 12 26.03 -9.10 9.86
N ARG A 13 25.55 -9.06 8.62
CA ARG A 13 26.36 -9.39 7.43
C ARG A 13 27.52 -8.43 7.20
N LEU A 14 27.34 -7.15 7.54
CA LEU A 14 28.40 -6.14 7.48
C LEU A 14 29.42 -6.28 8.62
N GLY A 15 29.20 -7.20 9.56
CA GLY A 15 30.11 -7.48 10.67
C GLY A 15 29.80 -6.73 11.96
N CYS A 16 28.61 -6.11 12.09
CA CYS A 16 28.20 -5.43 13.32
C CYS A 16 27.60 -6.41 14.33
N ASP A 17 28.00 -6.32 15.60
CA ASP A 17 27.24 -6.98 16.68
C ASP A 17 25.84 -6.36 16.76
N THR A 18 24.83 -7.17 16.47
CA THR A 18 23.48 -6.72 16.16
C THR A 18 22.49 -7.15 17.24
N TYR A 19 21.69 -6.20 17.70
CA TYR A 19 20.62 -6.40 18.67
C TYR A 19 19.32 -5.93 18.05
N ALA A 20 18.42 -6.87 17.78
CA ALA A 20 17.11 -6.59 17.22
C ALA A 20 16.04 -6.68 18.32
N SER A 21 15.11 -5.72 18.33
CA SER A 21 14.01 -5.71 19.26
C SER A 21 12.70 -5.40 18.54
N ASP A 22 11.68 -6.21 18.84
CA ASP A 22 10.31 -5.95 18.41
C ASP A 22 9.34 -6.20 19.56
N LEU A 23 8.27 -5.41 19.61
CA LEU A 23 7.19 -5.62 20.59
C LEU A 23 6.27 -6.78 20.18
N ASN A 24 6.22 -7.09 18.88
CA ASN A 24 5.31 -8.08 18.31
C ASN A 24 5.99 -9.46 18.21
N PRO A 25 5.42 -10.52 18.84
CA PRO A 25 5.94 -11.90 18.77
C PRO A 25 6.14 -12.44 17.35
N VAL A 26 5.25 -12.10 16.42
CA VAL A 26 5.34 -12.54 15.03
C VAL A 26 6.50 -11.85 14.32
N ALA A 27 6.67 -10.54 14.53
CA ALA A 27 7.78 -9.79 13.94
C ALA A 27 9.13 -10.27 14.48
N ALA A 28 9.24 -10.50 15.80
CA ALA A 28 10.45 -11.05 16.39
C ALA A 28 10.75 -12.47 15.88
N LEU A 29 9.72 -13.31 15.74
CA LEU A 29 9.88 -14.65 15.17
C LEU A 29 10.42 -14.61 13.74
N LEU A 30 9.91 -13.70 12.89
CA LEU A 30 10.42 -13.50 11.54
C LEU A 30 11.89 -13.04 11.54
N THR A 31 12.21 -12.04 12.38
CA THR A 31 13.58 -11.54 12.54
C THR A 31 14.55 -12.63 13.00
N TRP A 32 14.16 -13.44 14.00
CA TRP A 32 14.95 -14.57 14.46
C TRP A 32 15.09 -15.64 13.38
N SER A 33 14.02 -15.95 12.66
CA SER A 33 14.03 -16.98 11.60
C SER A 33 14.94 -16.60 10.44
N ASN A 34 14.99 -15.32 10.05
CA ASN A 34 15.91 -14.86 9.00
C ASN A 34 17.37 -15.19 9.36
N GLN A 35 17.77 -14.91 10.60
CA GLN A 35 19.11 -15.27 11.07
C GLN A 35 19.29 -16.79 11.12
N ALA A 36 18.37 -17.50 11.77
CA ALA A 36 18.49 -18.95 11.98
C ALA A 36 18.55 -19.75 10.66
N LEU A 37 17.85 -19.29 9.63
CA LEU A 37 17.74 -19.99 8.35
C LEU A 37 18.83 -19.57 7.35
N LEU A 38 19.14 -18.28 7.26
CA LEU A 38 20.10 -17.77 6.27
C LEU A 38 21.56 -17.88 6.75
N CYS A 39 21.78 -17.97 8.05
CA CYS A 39 23.10 -18.12 8.67
C CYS A 39 23.28 -19.51 9.30
N ALA A 40 22.49 -20.49 8.88
CA ALA A 40 22.61 -21.86 9.37
C ALA A 40 24.01 -22.41 9.03
N THR A 41 24.61 -23.17 9.96
CA THR A 41 25.81 -23.92 9.63
C THR A 41 25.52 -24.87 8.46
N PRO A 42 26.51 -25.32 7.67
CA PRO A 42 26.26 -26.28 6.60
C PRO A 42 25.50 -27.53 7.07
N GLU A 43 25.81 -28.03 8.27
CA GLU A 43 25.11 -29.15 8.90
C GLU A 43 23.65 -28.80 9.26
N ASP A 44 23.41 -27.66 9.91
CA ASP A 44 22.05 -27.20 10.23
C ASP A 44 21.23 -26.95 8.97
N LYS A 45 21.84 -26.39 7.93
CA LYS A 45 21.18 -26.16 6.64
C LYS A 45 20.71 -27.47 6.03
N GLU A 46 21.58 -28.49 6.01
CA GLU A 46 21.21 -29.83 5.51
C GLU A 46 20.08 -30.44 6.35
N ARG A 47 20.15 -30.34 7.68
CA ARG A 47 19.09 -30.78 8.60
C ARG A 47 17.77 -30.08 8.31
N ILE A 48 17.76 -28.75 8.22
CA ILE A 48 16.58 -27.93 7.96
C ILE A 48 15.97 -28.27 6.59
N ASP A 49 16.79 -28.40 5.55
CA ASP A 49 16.32 -28.75 4.21
C ASP A 49 15.73 -30.16 4.15
N ALA A 50 16.35 -31.11 4.84
CA ALA A 50 15.84 -32.47 4.99
C ALA A 50 14.50 -32.48 5.75
N ALA A 51 14.40 -31.73 6.84
CA ALA A 51 13.18 -31.59 7.62
C ALA A 51 12.04 -30.96 6.81
N GLN A 52 12.29 -29.90 6.03
CA GLN A 52 11.27 -29.30 5.15
C GLN A 52 10.75 -30.30 4.12
N LYS A 53 11.65 -31.09 3.53
CA LYS A 53 11.29 -32.14 2.57
C LYS A 53 10.45 -33.23 3.24
N TRP A 54 10.91 -33.72 4.40
CA TRP A 54 10.21 -34.76 5.16
C TRP A 54 8.82 -34.30 5.62
N VAL A 55 8.67 -33.07 6.13
CA VAL A 55 7.37 -32.50 6.52
C VAL A 55 6.40 -32.55 5.34
N TYR A 56 6.82 -32.12 4.15
CA TYR A 56 5.96 -32.19 2.97
C TYR A 56 5.60 -33.63 2.61
N GLU A 57 6.59 -34.54 2.58
CA GLU A 57 6.39 -35.95 2.23
C GLU A 57 5.47 -36.67 3.22
N GLU A 58 5.57 -36.39 4.52
CA GLU A 58 4.71 -36.98 5.54
C GLU A 58 3.27 -36.46 5.45
N VAL A 59 3.08 -35.15 5.25
CA VAL A 59 1.75 -34.57 5.01
C VAL A 59 1.14 -35.14 3.72
N ASP A 60 1.95 -35.31 2.67
CA ASP A 60 1.51 -35.89 1.39
C ASP A 60 1.10 -37.35 1.51
N ARG A 61 1.91 -38.15 2.22
CA ARG A 61 1.59 -39.54 2.56
C ARG A 61 0.25 -39.61 3.26
N GLN A 62 0.03 -38.78 4.28
CA GLN A 62 -1.20 -38.83 5.10
C GLN A 62 -2.45 -38.36 4.33
N ILE A 63 -2.35 -37.27 3.58
CA ILE A 63 -3.47 -36.77 2.75
C ILE A 63 -3.83 -37.77 1.64
N THR A 64 -2.82 -38.42 1.06
CA THR A 64 -3.03 -39.47 0.06
C THR A 64 -3.71 -40.70 0.66
N GLU A 65 -3.28 -41.15 1.83
CA GLU A 65 -3.91 -42.24 2.58
C GLU A 65 -5.39 -41.94 2.91
N TRP A 66 -5.71 -40.70 3.25
CA TRP A 66 -7.10 -40.30 3.45
C TRP A 66 -7.92 -40.22 2.16
N GLY A 67 -7.29 -40.16 0.99
CA GLY A 67 -7.99 -40.12 -0.30
C GLY A 67 -8.88 -38.88 -0.49
N ILE A 68 -8.61 -37.78 0.24
CA ILE A 68 -9.45 -36.57 0.20
C ILE A 68 -9.13 -35.64 -0.98
N GLU A 69 -8.01 -35.87 -1.67
CA GLU A 69 -7.56 -35.07 -2.83
C GLU A 69 -7.56 -35.83 -4.16
N HIS A 70 -7.91 -37.12 -4.16
CA HIS A 70 -7.91 -37.97 -5.34
C HIS A 70 -9.32 -38.34 -5.76
N ASP A 71 -9.58 -38.34 -7.06
CA ASP A 71 -10.83 -38.83 -7.61
C ASP A 71 -10.80 -40.33 -7.92
N GLU A 72 -11.93 -40.87 -8.36
CA GLU A 72 -12.10 -42.28 -8.76
C GLU A 72 -11.20 -42.67 -9.96
N GLN A 73 -10.71 -41.68 -10.71
CA GLN A 73 -9.83 -41.87 -11.86
C GLN A 73 -8.34 -41.74 -11.46
N GLY A 74 -8.03 -41.52 -10.18
CA GLY A 74 -6.68 -41.31 -9.67
C GLY A 74 -6.09 -39.93 -9.99
N ARG A 75 -6.90 -39.00 -10.51
CA ARG A 75 -6.49 -37.60 -10.70
C ARG A 75 -6.44 -36.92 -9.35
N ARG A 76 -5.51 -35.97 -9.20
CA ARG A 76 -5.39 -35.19 -7.97
C ARG A 76 -5.88 -33.77 -8.19
N ALA A 77 -6.58 -33.22 -7.20
CA ALA A 77 -7.04 -31.84 -7.25
C ALA A 77 -5.85 -30.86 -7.29
N ASP A 78 -6.03 -29.75 -8.01
CA ASP A 78 -5.10 -28.63 -8.13
C ASP A 78 -5.74 -27.29 -7.69
N ALA A 79 -7.07 -27.20 -7.62
CA ALA A 79 -7.79 -26.13 -6.97
C ALA A 79 -9.22 -26.55 -6.61
N TYR A 80 -9.76 -26.01 -5.53
CA TYR A 80 -11.19 -26.09 -5.19
C TYR A 80 -11.77 -24.69 -5.18
N LEU A 81 -12.84 -24.45 -5.92
CA LEU A 81 -13.49 -23.15 -6.00
C LEU A 81 -14.82 -23.18 -5.25
N TRP A 82 -14.93 -22.29 -4.28
CA TRP A 82 -16.07 -22.19 -3.38
C TRP A 82 -16.77 -20.85 -3.55
N CYS A 83 -18.07 -20.84 -3.31
CA CYS A 83 -18.87 -19.64 -3.20
C CYS A 83 -19.74 -19.72 -1.95
N ASN A 84 -20.19 -18.56 -1.50
CA ASN A 84 -21.25 -18.50 -0.51
C ASN A 84 -22.60 -18.45 -1.17
N GLU A 85 -23.62 -18.96 -0.48
CA GLU A 85 -25.00 -18.85 -0.92
C GLU A 85 -25.82 -18.12 0.13
N VAL A 86 -26.81 -17.34 -0.31
CA VAL A 86 -27.76 -16.65 0.56
C VAL A 86 -29.17 -16.88 0.04
N LEU A 87 -30.14 -16.89 0.95
CA LEU A 87 -31.55 -16.92 0.58
C LEU A 87 -31.96 -15.54 0.05
N ASP A 88 -32.47 -15.49 -1.17
CA ASP A 88 -33.15 -14.30 -1.68
C ASP A 88 -34.62 -14.31 -1.21
N PRO A 89 -35.05 -13.37 -0.35
CA PRO A 89 -36.39 -13.38 0.21
C PRO A 89 -37.48 -13.08 -0.85
N GLU A 90 -37.13 -12.49 -1.99
CA GLU A 90 -38.09 -12.15 -3.05
C GLU A 90 -38.43 -13.37 -3.92
N THR A 91 -37.42 -14.15 -4.31
CA THR A 91 -37.62 -15.34 -5.14
C THR A 91 -37.76 -16.63 -4.33
N GLY A 92 -37.26 -16.65 -3.10
CA GLY A 92 -37.12 -17.84 -2.26
C GLY A 92 -35.95 -18.75 -2.68
N TYR A 93 -35.09 -18.33 -3.61
CA TYR A 93 -33.98 -19.15 -4.09
C TYR A 93 -32.75 -18.99 -3.21
N MET A 94 -32.01 -20.07 -3.02
CA MET A 94 -30.61 -19.99 -2.57
C MET A 94 -29.72 -19.55 -3.74
N VAL A 95 -29.18 -18.34 -3.65
CA VAL A 95 -28.40 -17.68 -4.71
C VAL A 95 -26.90 -17.80 -4.42
N PRO A 96 -26.12 -18.48 -5.27
CA PRO A 96 -24.66 -18.45 -5.22
C PRO A 96 -24.11 -17.05 -5.44
N LEU A 97 -23.13 -16.64 -4.63
CA LEU A 97 -22.54 -15.30 -4.63
C LEU A 97 -21.17 -15.31 -5.31
N ALA A 98 -21.03 -14.46 -6.33
CA ALA A 98 -19.73 -14.14 -6.92
C ALA A 98 -19.78 -12.76 -7.58
N ALA A 99 -18.63 -12.08 -7.66
CA ALA A 99 -18.51 -10.86 -8.45
C ALA A 99 -18.42 -11.16 -9.97
N THR A 100 -17.90 -12.34 -10.32
CA THR A 100 -17.82 -12.86 -11.69
C THR A 100 -17.87 -14.39 -11.66
N TRP A 101 -18.41 -14.98 -12.72
CA TRP A 101 -18.44 -16.41 -12.96
C TRP A 101 -17.39 -16.88 -14.00
N VAL A 102 -16.45 -16.00 -14.38
CA VAL A 102 -15.31 -16.40 -15.20
C VAL A 102 -14.30 -17.13 -14.33
N ILE A 103 -14.05 -18.42 -14.64
CA ILE A 103 -13.07 -19.27 -13.94
C ILE A 103 -11.69 -19.14 -14.59
N SER A 104 -11.60 -19.15 -15.93
CA SER A 104 -10.32 -18.99 -16.62
C SER A 104 -10.50 -18.18 -17.89
N VAL A 105 -9.83 -17.03 -17.98
CA VAL A 105 -9.83 -16.21 -19.19
C VAL A 105 -9.06 -16.94 -20.31
N LYS A 106 -7.87 -17.46 -19.99
CA LYS A 106 -6.98 -18.12 -20.95
C LYS A 106 -7.59 -19.39 -21.55
N GLU A 107 -8.23 -20.22 -20.72
CA GLU A 107 -8.85 -21.48 -21.17
C GLU A 107 -10.34 -21.33 -21.48
N ARG A 108 -10.87 -20.10 -21.39
CA ARG A 108 -12.28 -19.77 -21.64
C ARG A 108 -13.24 -20.65 -20.85
N VAL A 109 -13.00 -20.73 -19.54
CA VAL A 109 -13.81 -21.53 -18.61
C VAL A 109 -14.70 -20.61 -17.79
N ILE A 110 -15.99 -20.94 -17.71
CA ILE A 110 -16.99 -20.21 -16.91
C ILE A 110 -17.81 -21.17 -16.05
N ALA A 111 -18.42 -20.63 -15.00
CA ALA A 111 -19.57 -21.23 -14.35
C ALA A 111 -20.87 -20.60 -14.90
N GLU A 112 -21.87 -21.43 -15.18
CA GLU A 112 -23.21 -21.00 -15.57
C GLU A 112 -24.21 -21.46 -14.50
N LEU A 113 -25.00 -20.50 -14.00
CA LEU A 113 -26.08 -20.77 -13.05
C LEU A 113 -27.34 -21.15 -13.82
N VAL A 114 -27.85 -22.35 -13.60
CA VAL A 114 -29.10 -22.86 -14.17
C VAL A 114 -30.14 -22.98 -13.06
N PRO A 115 -31.27 -22.25 -13.11
CA PRO A 115 -32.31 -22.35 -12.09
C PRO A 115 -32.85 -23.79 -11.96
N ASP A 116 -32.95 -24.26 -10.72
CA ASP A 116 -33.64 -25.48 -10.31
C ASP A 116 -34.90 -25.07 -9.54
N ASP A 117 -36.00 -24.92 -10.27
CA ASP A 117 -37.27 -24.42 -9.72
C ASP A 117 -37.89 -25.38 -8.68
N ALA A 118 -37.54 -26.67 -8.73
CA ALA A 118 -38.07 -27.69 -7.82
C ALA A 118 -37.46 -27.56 -6.43
N ASN A 119 -36.15 -27.31 -6.37
CA ASN A 119 -35.42 -27.17 -5.10
C ASN A 119 -35.15 -25.71 -4.71
N LYS A 120 -35.63 -24.73 -5.51
CA LYS A 120 -35.44 -23.29 -5.31
C LYS A 120 -33.95 -22.95 -5.08
N ARG A 121 -33.12 -23.38 -6.03
CA ARG A 121 -31.67 -23.15 -6.03
C ARG A 121 -31.14 -23.01 -7.46
N TYR A 122 -29.82 -22.91 -7.62
CA TYR A 122 -29.18 -22.95 -8.94
C TYR A 122 -28.21 -24.14 -9.04
N ASP A 123 -28.32 -24.89 -10.12
CA ASP A 123 -27.27 -25.81 -10.55
C ASP A 123 -26.12 -25.03 -11.19
N ILE A 124 -24.88 -25.35 -10.81
CA ILE A 124 -23.70 -24.64 -11.31
C ILE A 124 -22.99 -25.54 -12.32
N LYS A 125 -23.10 -25.19 -13.60
CA LYS A 125 -22.44 -25.92 -14.70
C LYS A 125 -21.10 -25.28 -15.02
N VAL A 126 -20.03 -26.09 -15.09
CA VAL A 126 -18.71 -25.62 -15.52
C VAL A 126 -18.57 -25.88 -17.02
N ILE A 127 -18.37 -24.80 -17.80
CA ILE A 127 -18.28 -24.86 -19.26
C ILE A 127 -16.86 -24.48 -19.68
N LYS A 128 -16.20 -25.37 -20.42
CA LYS A 128 -14.88 -25.15 -21.04
C LYS A 128 -15.05 -24.76 -22.51
N GLY A 129 -14.22 -23.81 -22.98
CA GLY A 129 -14.30 -23.33 -24.37
C GLY A 129 -15.52 -22.44 -24.62
N ALA A 130 -15.93 -21.64 -23.63
CA ALA A 130 -17.08 -20.76 -23.71
C ALA A 130 -16.97 -19.77 -24.89
N SER A 131 -18.10 -19.45 -25.54
CA SER A 131 -18.18 -18.45 -26.61
C SER A 131 -17.95 -17.02 -26.09
N ASP A 132 -17.72 -16.05 -26.97
CA ASP A 132 -17.51 -14.65 -26.55
C ASP A 132 -18.73 -14.07 -25.83
N ALA A 133 -19.94 -14.44 -26.27
CA ALA A 133 -21.18 -14.07 -25.60
C ALA A 133 -21.28 -14.66 -24.18
N GLN A 134 -20.91 -15.94 -24.03
CA GLN A 134 -20.87 -16.60 -22.72
C GLN A 134 -19.83 -15.96 -21.78
N MET A 135 -18.63 -15.67 -22.29
CA MET A 135 -17.59 -14.96 -21.53
C MET A 135 -18.04 -13.57 -21.11
N ALA A 136 -18.70 -12.82 -21.99
CA ALA A 136 -19.21 -11.48 -21.68
C ALA A 136 -20.29 -11.54 -20.59
N LYS A 137 -21.23 -12.49 -20.69
CA LYS A 137 -22.27 -12.70 -19.67
C LYS A 137 -21.66 -13.09 -18.30
N ALA A 138 -20.69 -14.00 -18.29
CA ALA A 138 -20.06 -14.48 -17.04
C ALA A 138 -19.21 -13.42 -16.32
N LYS A 139 -18.82 -12.32 -16.97
CA LYS A 139 -18.16 -11.19 -16.30
C LYS A 139 -19.05 -10.57 -15.22
N GLN A 140 -20.36 -10.61 -15.41
CA GLN A 140 -21.32 -10.18 -14.40
C GLN A 140 -21.67 -11.35 -13.48
N GLY A 141 -21.26 -11.25 -12.23
CA GLY A 141 -21.68 -12.18 -11.18
C GLY A 141 -23.06 -11.86 -10.62
N THR A 142 -23.40 -12.53 -9.52
CA THR A 142 -24.63 -12.32 -8.75
C THR A 142 -24.50 -11.24 -7.67
N VAL A 143 -23.29 -10.70 -7.47
CA VAL A 143 -23.07 -9.53 -6.62
C VAL A 143 -22.48 -8.40 -7.45
N VAL A 144 -23.23 -7.31 -7.60
CA VAL A 144 -22.85 -6.14 -8.39
C VAL A 144 -23.01 -4.88 -7.55
N ASN A 145 -21.93 -4.12 -7.34
CA ASN A 145 -21.94 -2.88 -6.54
C ASN A 145 -22.58 -3.08 -5.15
N GLN A 146 -22.25 -4.19 -4.47
CA GLN A 146 -22.81 -4.60 -3.17
C GLN A 146 -24.31 -4.95 -3.16
N ASN A 147 -24.94 -5.09 -4.33
CA ASN A 147 -26.30 -5.60 -4.46
C ASN A 147 -26.27 -7.08 -4.88
N LEU A 148 -27.15 -7.87 -4.28
CA LEU A 148 -27.55 -9.18 -4.79
C LEU A 148 -28.37 -8.96 -6.07
N VAL A 149 -27.98 -9.64 -7.13
CA VAL A 149 -28.66 -9.63 -8.44
C VAL A 149 -28.84 -11.09 -8.88
N PRO A 150 -29.95 -11.74 -8.48
CA PRO A 150 -30.19 -13.14 -8.82
C PRO A 150 -30.40 -13.32 -10.33
N PRO A 151 -29.97 -14.45 -10.93
CA PRO A 151 -30.33 -14.77 -12.30
C PRO A 151 -31.86 -14.94 -12.44
N PRO A 152 -32.46 -14.55 -13.58
CA PRO A 152 -33.89 -14.70 -13.81
C PRO A 152 -34.37 -16.14 -13.58
N THR A 153 -35.55 -16.28 -12.98
CA THR A 153 -36.24 -17.56 -12.77
C THR A 153 -37.55 -17.57 -13.56
N ARG A 154 -38.22 -18.72 -13.64
CA ARG A 154 -39.51 -18.83 -14.35
C ARG A 154 -40.57 -17.89 -13.77
N ASP A 155 -40.62 -17.81 -12.44
CA ASP A 155 -41.63 -17.04 -11.73
C ASP A 155 -41.23 -15.56 -11.56
N ASN A 156 -39.92 -15.24 -11.64
CA ASN A 156 -39.39 -13.88 -11.60
C ASN A 156 -38.43 -13.64 -12.78
N PRO A 157 -38.96 -13.29 -13.97
CA PRO A 157 -38.15 -13.12 -15.18
C PRO A 157 -37.45 -11.76 -15.26
N GLN A 158 -37.87 -10.77 -14.46
CA GLN A 158 -37.22 -9.47 -14.40
C GLN A 158 -36.18 -9.44 -13.27
N PRO A 159 -34.94 -8.96 -13.52
CA PRO A 159 -33.93 -8.88 -12.49
C PRO A 159 -34.27 -7.80 -11.47
N HIS A 160 -34.34 -8.16 -10.20
CA HIS A 160 -34.33 -7.22 -9.07
C HIS A 160 -32.92 -7.06 -8.51
N GLN A 161 -32.74 -6.04 -7.68
CA GLN A 161 -31.47 -5.78 -7.01
C GLN A 161 -31.72 -5.41 -5.55
N THR A 162 -31.08 -6.14 -4.65
CA THR A 162 -31.25 -5.91 -3.21
C THR A 162 -29.91 -5.75 -2.53
N GLN A 163 -29.73 -4.66 -1.77
CA GLN A 163 -28.47 -4.35 -1.11
C GLN A 163 -28.10 -5.44 -0.09
N MET A 164 -26.92 -6.02 -0.21
CA MET A 164 -26.45 -7.12 0.66
C MET A 164 -26.47 -6.74 2.14
N GLY A 165 -26.08 -5.50 2.47
CA GLY A 165 -26.16 -4.98 3.84
C GLY A 165 -27.58 -5.02 4.40
N LYS A 166 -28.58 -4.61 3.62
CA LYS A 166 -29.99 -4.65 4.05
C LYS A 166 -30.52 -6.07 4.21
N LEU A 167 -30.12 -7.00 3.34
CA LEU A 167 -30.49 -8.41 3.48
C LEU A 167 -29.93 -8.98 4.78
N ARG A 168 -28.64 -8.73 5.03
CA ARG A 168 -27.97 -9.14 6.26
C ARG A 168 -28.64 -8.56 7.50
N ASP A 169 -28.92 -7.25 7.51
CA ASP A 169 -29.46 -6.57 8.69
C ASP A 169 -30.91 -7.00 9.00
N ARG A 170 -31.68 -7.46 7.99
CA ARG A 170 -33.03 -8.01 8.18
C ARG A 170 -33.05 -9.49 8.56
N HIS A 171 -31.94 -10.21 8.38
CA HIS A 171 -31.85 -11.64 8.70
C HIS A 171 -32.18 -11.88 10.17
N ASN A 172 -32.71 -13.07 10.46
CA ASN A 172 -33.08 -13.49 11.82
C ASN A 172 -33.93 -12.42 12.55
N ASN A 173 -35.03 -11.99 11.93
CA ASN A 173 -35.95 -10.97 12.47
C ASN A 173 -35.30 -9.63 12.85
N GLY A 174 -34.21 -9.25 12.17
CA GLY A 174 -33.49 -8.00 12.44
C GLY A 174 -32.30 -8.14 13.39
N GLU A 175 -32.02 -9.34 13.90
CA GLU A 175 -30.84 -9.60 14.75
C GLU A 175 -29.54 -9.73 13.94
N GLY A 176 -29.64 -9.90 12.62
CA GLY A 176 -28.52 -9.92 11.70
C GLY A 176 -27.76 -11.24 11.68
N LEU A 177 -26.42 -11.18 11.58
CA LEU A 177 -25.57 -12.38 11.52
C LEU A 177 -25.37 -12.99 12.91
N ARG A 178 -25.59 -14.30 13.03
CA ARG A 178 -25.24 -15.06 14.23
C ARG A 178 -23.73 -15.00 14.50
N ALA A 179 -23.36 -14.79 15.75
CA ALA A 179 -21.97 -14.89 16.20
C ALA A 179 -21.53 -16.37 16.21
N TRP A 180 -20.46 -16.66 15.46
CA TRP A 180 -19.88 -18.01 15.42
C TRP A 180 -19.24 -18.36 16.77
N GLN A 181 -19.41 -19.62 17.18
CA GLN A 181 -18.83 -20.20 18.37
C GLN A 181 -17.48 -20.87 18.06
N ALA A 182 -16.74 -21.24 19.09
CA ALA A 182 -15.39 -21.80 18.96
C ALA A 182 -15.37 -23.15 18.20
N ASP A 183 -16.46 -23.91 18.31
CA ASP A 183 -16.69 -25.23 17.73
C ASP A 183 -17.43 -25.20 16.39
N ASP A 184 -17.86 -24.02 15.92
CA ASP A 184 -18.47 -23.87 14.60
C ASP A 184 -17.38 -24.00 13.52
N LEU A 185 -17.34 -25.15 12.85
CA LEU A 185 -16.42 -25.45 11.73
C LEU A 185 -17.05 -25.22 10.34
N VAL A 186 -18.39 -25.23 10.28
CA VAL A 186 -19.21 -25.02 9.08
C VAL A 186 -20.43 -24.18 9.45
N PRO A 187 -21.07 -23.48 8.49
CA PRO A 187 -22.30 -22.77 8.75
C PRO A 187 -23.40 -23.70 9.27
N ARG A 188 -24.27 -23.18 10.15
CA ARG A 188 -25.49 -23.86 10.54
C ARG A 188 -26.56 -23.69 9.45
N PRO A 189 -27.54 -24.59 9.32
CA PRO A 189 -28.57 -24.50 8.28
C PRO A 189 -29.34 -23.16 8.26
N GLU A 190 -29.50 -22.52 9.42
CA GLU A 190 -30.19 -21.24 9.60
C GLU A 190 -29.30 -20.00 9.40
N ASP A 191 -27.99 -20.19 9.21
CA ASP A 191 -27.07 -19.07 9.00
C ASP A 191 -27.32 -18.39 7.66
N PHE A 192 -27.19 -17.06 7.65
CA PHE A 192 -27.40 -16.23 6.46
C PHE A 192 -26.54 -16.66 5.28
N TYR A 193 -25.28 -17.02 5.54
CA TYR A 193 -24.35 -17.52 4.52
C TYR A 193 -24.19 -19.02 4.65
N GLN A 194 -24.50 -19.73 3.58
CA GLN A 194 -24.06 -21.11 3.37
C GLN A 194 -22.76 -21.12 2.54
N GLU A 195 -22.09 -22.26 2.48
CA GLU A 195 -20.83 -22.47 1.76
C GLU A 195 -20.98 -23.64 0.77
N ARG A 196 -20.65 -23.44 -0.51
CA ARG A 196 -20.80 -24.45 -1.56
C ARG A 196 -19.55 -24.59 -2.42
N LEU A 197 -19.08 -25.83 -2.55
CA LEU A 197 -18.09 -26.21 -3.55
C LEU A 197 -18.80 -26.25 -4.91
N TYR A 198 -18.30 -25.48 -5.88
CA TYR A 198 -18.95 -25.43 -7.20
C TYR A 198 -18.06 -25.91 -8.34
N CYS A 199 -16.74 -25.89 -8.17
CA CYS A 199 -15.81 -26.37 -9.19
C CYS A 199 -14.58 -26.98 -8.54
N VAL A 200 -14.16 -28.14 -9.05
CA VAL A 200 -12.86 -28.76 -8.75
C VAL A 200 -12.02 -28.73 -10.02
N ARG A 201 -10.76 -28.28 -9.90
CA ARG A 201 -9.79 -28.39 -10.98
C ARG A 201 -8.92 -29.61 -10.73
N TRP A 202 -9.10 -30.65 -11.54
CA TRP A 202 -8.31 -31.88 -11.51
C TRP A 202 -7.09 -31.78 -12.42
N VAL A 203 -6.02 -32.48 -12.06
CA VAL A 203 -4.85 -32.69 -12.90
C VAL A 203 -4.65 -34.19 -13.13
N ASP A 204 -4.58 -34.58 -14.40
CA ASP A 204 -4.30 -35.96 -14.79
C ASP A 204 -2.80 -36.30 -14.76
N ALA A 205 -2.47 -37.57 -15.01
CA ALA A 205 -1.09 -38.06 -15.02
C ALA A 205 -0.20 -37.37 -16.08
N GLN A 206 -0.79 -36.75 -17.11
CA GLN A 206 -0.10 -35.99 -18.15
C GLN A 206 0.07 -34.51 -17.77
N GLY A 207 -0.40 -34.08 -16.60
CA GLY A 207 -0.33 -32.70 -16.14
C GLY A 207 -1.40 -31.79 -16.75
N LYS A 208 -2.40 -32.34 -17.45
CA LYS A 208 -3.48 -31.56 -18.07
C LYS A 208 -4.57 -31.24 -17.05
N ARG A 209 -5.01 -29.99 -17.07
CA ARG A 209 -6.04 -29.44 -16.18
C ARG A 209 -7.45 -29.69 -16.72
N HIS A 210 -8.34 -30.14 -15.84
CA HIS A 210 -9.75 -30.38 -16.10
C HIS A 210 -10.58 -29.62 -15.07
N TYR A 211 -11.44 -28.71 -15.53
CA TYR A 211 -12.33 -27.94 -14.67
C TYR A 211 -13.69 -28.61 -14.69
N GLU A 212 -14.15 -29.08 -13.55
CA GLU A 212 -15.37 -29.88 -13.44
C GLU A 212 -16.27 -29.32 -12.35
N ALA A 213 -17.58 -29.35 -12.60
CA ALA A 213 -18.55 -29.01 -11.58
C ALA A 213 -18.46 -30.00 -10.42
N ALA A 214 -18.72 -29.53 -9.20
CA ALA A 214 -18.69 -30.37 -8.02
C ALA A 214 -19.73 -31.50 -8.11
N THR A 215 -19.35 -32.69 -7.67
CA THR A 215 -20.19 -33.90 -7.68
C THR A 215 -20.50 -34.35 -6.24
N PRO A 216 -21.48 -35.25 -6.04
CA PRO A 216 -21.73 -35.85 -4.72
C PRO A 216 -20.49 -36.56 -4.13
N ALA A 217 -19.59 -37.08 -4.98
CA ALA A 217 -18.34 -37.67 -4.52
C ALA A 217 -17.39 -36.62 -3.92
N ASP A 218 -17.38 -35.40 -4.47
CA ASP A 218 -16.60 -34.29 -3.93
C ASP A 218 -17.15 -33.83 -2.58
N GLU A 219 -18.48 -33.72 -2.45
CA GLU A 219 -19.14 -33.42 -1.18
C GLU A 219 -18.82 -34.49 -0.12
N ALA A 220 -18.78 -35.78 -0.51
CA ALA A 220 -18.38 -36.86 0.38
C ALA A 220 -16.91 -36.74 0.84
N ARG A 221 -15.99 -36.28 -0.03
CA ARG A 221 -14.59 -35.99 0.34
C ARG A 221 -14.49 -34.83 1.34
N GLU A 222 -15.28 -33.78 1.17
CA GLU A 222 -15.34 -32.66 2.13
C GLU A 222 -15.92 -33.10 3.48
N ALA A 223 -16.98 -33.92 3.46
CA ALA A 223 -17.54 -34.50 4.68
C ALA A 223 -16.53 -35.39 5.42
N LYS A 224 -15.74 -36.18 4.66
CA LYS A 224 -14.63 -36.97 5.22
C LYS A 224 -13.55 -36.08 5.84
N ALA A 225 -13.15 -35.00 5.17
CA ALA A 225 -12.17 -34.05 5.71
C ALA A 225 -12.67 -33.40 7.02
N LEU A 226 -13.96 -33.04 7.10
CA LEU A 226 -14.58 -32.54 8.33
C LEU A 226 -14.57 -33.59 9.46
N ALA A 227 -14.89 -34.85 9.17
CA ALA A 227 -14.85 -35.93 10.16
C ALA A 227 -13.43 -36.13 10.72
N LEU A 228 -12.43 -36.20 9.84
CA LEU A 228 -11.01 -36.33 10.22
C LEU A 228 -10.52 -35.15 11.07
N LEU A 229 -10.99 -33.92 10.76
CA LEU A 229 -10.68 -32.75 11.58
C LEU A 229 -11.30 -32.88 12.97
N LYS A 230 -12.58 -33.28 13.06
CA LYS A 230 -13.29 -33.42 14.33
C LYS A 230 -12.64 -34.45 15.26
N GLU A 231 -12.13 -35.56 14.71
CA GLU A 231 -11.37 -36.57 15.48
C GLU A 231 -10.15 -35.97 16.19
N ARG A 232 -9.55 -34.93 15.60
CA ARG A 232 -8.30 -34.32 16.06
C ARG A 232 -8.51 -32.98 16.75
N TRP A 233 -9.70 -32.41 16.65
CA TRP A 233 -9.98 -31.01 16.98
C TRP A 233 -9.51 -30.61 18.38
N THR A 234 -9.91 -31.37 19.40
CA THR A 234 -9.57 -31.09 20.80
C THR A 234 -8.06 -31.23 21.05
N ASP A 235 -7.45 -32.37 20.67
CA ASP A 235 -6.01 -32.60 20.85
C ASP A 235 -5.17 -31.54 20.12
N TRP A 236 -5.53 -31.22 18.88
CA TRP A 236 -4.82 -30.22 18.09
C TRP A 236 -4.98 -28.81 18.63
N GLN A 237 -6.14 -28.44 19.17
CA GLN A 237 -6.29 -27.18 19.87
C GLN A 237 -5.41 -27.16 21.12
N GLU A 238 -5.44 -28.20 21.96
CA GLU A 238 -4.63 -28.30 23.17
C GLU A 238 -3.13 -28.18 22.88
N ARG A 239 -2.64 -28.88 21.85
CA ARG A 239 -1.24 -28.87 21.41
C ARG A 239 -0.85 -27.64 20.58
N GLY A 240 -1.81 -26.81 20.17
CA GLY A 240 -1.56 -25.59 19.40
C GLY A 240 -1.24 -25.81 17.93
N PHE A 241 -1.76 -26.89 17.34
CA PHE A 241 -1.67 -27.15 15.90
C PHE A 241 -2.81 -26.51 15.11
N VAL A 242 -3.91 -26.16 15.77
CA VAL A 242 -4.98 -25.34 15.21
C VAL A 242 -5.36 -24.25 16.21
N PRO A 243 -5.82 -23.07 15.75
CA PRO A 243 -6.10 -21.94 16.62
C PRO A 243 -7.34 -22.17 17.49
N SER A 244 -7.27 -21.72 18.74
CA SER A 244 -8.41 -21.66 19.69
C SER A 244 -8.75 -20.24 20.13
N ARG A 245 -7.94 -19.25 19.75
CA ARG A 245 -8.05 -17.85 20.20
C ARG A 245 -9.27 -17.15 19.58
N ALA A 246 -9.99 -16.40 20.41
CA ALA A 246 -11.01 -15.46 19.95
C ALA A 246 -10.37 -14.25 19.24
N ILE A 247 -11.11 -13.63 18.32
CA ILE A 247 -10.71 -12.40 17.64
C ILE A 247 -11.07 -11.23 18.56
N GLU A 248 -10.07 -10.45 18.94
CA GLU A 248 -10.28 -9.23 19.73
C GLU A 248 -10.81 -8.08 18.86
N GLU A 249 -11.74 -7.30 19.40
CA GLU A 249 -12.34 -6.15 18.72
C GLU A 249 -11.29 -5.12 18.28
N GLY A 250 -11.45 -4.61 17.06
CA GLY A 250 -10.53 -3.68 16.42
C GLY A 250 -11.02 -3.29 15.02
N PRO A 251 -10.38 -2.30 14.35
CA PRO A 251 -10.79 -1.84 13.04
C PRO A 251 -10.83 -2.94 11.96
N ARG A 252 -9.86 -3.87 11.95
CA ARG A 252 -9.82 -4.98 10.97
C ARG A 252 -10.80 -6.09 11.33
N ALA A 253 -10.89 -6.45 12.60
CA ALA A 253 -11.86 -7.39 13.15
C ALA A 253 -13.30 -6.90 12.91
N GLY A 254 -13.54 -5.59 12.98
CA GLY A 254 -14.84 -4.99 12.65
C GLY A 254 -15.31 -5.34 11.23
N ARG A 255 -14.40 -5.47 10.26
CA ARG A 255 -14.74 -5.91 8.89
C ARG A 255 -15.11 -7.39 8.85
N ILE A 256 -14.43 -8.24 9.62
CA ILE A 256 -14.76 -9.65 9.78
C ILE A 256 -16.14 -9.80 10.43
N PHE A 257 -16.39 -9.04 11.49
CA PHE A 257 -17.64 -9.08 12.25
C PHE A 257 -18.83 -8.61 11.42
N ALA A 258 -18.70 -7.46 10.75
CA ALA A 258 -19.74 -6.95 9.87
C ALA A 258 -19.99 -7.90 8.68
N GLY A 259 -18.95 -8.50 8.12
CA GLY A 259 -19.07 -9.37 6.95
C GLY A 259 -19.63 -10.75 7.25
N ARG A 260 -19.19 -11.39 8.34
CA ARG A 260 -19.43 -12.83 8.65
C ARG A 260 -19.75 -13.13 10.10
N ASN A 261 -19.47 -12.20 11.01
CA ASN A 261 -19.58 -12.41 12.46
C ASN A 261 -18.81 -13.65 12.99
N TRP A 262 -17.70 -13.97 12.32
CA TRP A 262 -16.70 -14.92 12.81
C TRP A 262 -16.02 -14.36 14.05
N ARG A 263 -15.99 -15.13 15.16
CA ARG A 263 -15.45 -14.66 16.46
C ARG A 263 -14.15 -15.34 16.86
N TYR A 264 -13.71 -16.35 16.11
CA TYR A 264 -12.49 -17.11 16.39
C TYR A 264 -11.61 -17.17 15.15
N TRP A 265 -10.29 -17.18 15.35
CA TRP A 265 -9.33 -17.23 14.25
C TRP A 265 -9.46 -18.51 13.40
N SER A 266 -9.93 -19.60 14.00
CA SER A 266 -10.27 -20.85 13.29
C SER A 266 -11.39 -20.68 12.26
N ASN A 267 -12.33 -19.75 12.47
CA ASN A 267 -13.47 -19.56 11.56
C ASN A 267 -13.06 -19.02 10.19
N LEU A 268 -11.84 -18.47 10.05
CA LEU A 268 -11.27 -17.98 8.79
C LEU A 268 -10.80 -19.10 7.85
N PHE A 269 -11.00 -20.36 8.21
CA PHE A 269 -10.52 -21.53 7.48
C PHE A 269 -11.64 -22.54 7.24
N MET A 270 -11.67 -23.17 6.06
CA MET A 270 -12.54 -24.33 5.81
C MET A 270 -12.03 -25.55 6.59
N PRO A 271 -12.88 -26.55 6.89
CA PRO A 271 -12.46 -27.78 7.57
C PRO A 271 -11.24 -28.46 6.93
N ARG A 272 -11.24 -28.61 5.59
CA ARG A 272 -10.08 -29.13 4.84
C ARG A 272 -8.81 -28.30 5.07
N GLN A 273 -8.92 -26.97 5.13
CA GLN A 273 -7.77 -26.10 5.35
C GLN A 273 -7.23 -26.26 6.77
N LEU A 274 -8.10 -26.29 7.78
CA LEU A 274 -7.70 -26.57 9.17
C LEU A 274 -7.03 -27.93 9.29
N LEU A 275 -7.55 -28.95 8.59
CA LEU A 275 -6.98 -30.29 8.58
C LEU A 275 -5.57 -30.30 7.97
N THR A 276 -5.40 -29.73 6.77
CA THR A 276 -4.10 -29.66 6.10
C THR A 276 -3.10 -28.79 6.87
N ASN A 277 -3.51 -27.61 7.34
CA ASN A 277 -2.65 -26.69 8.08
C ASN A 277 -2.23 -27.28 9.44
N GLY A 278 -3.16 -27.96 10.13
CA GLY A 278 -2.88 -28.67 11.38
C GLY A 278 -1.93 -29.84 11.19
N LEU A 279 -2.05 -30.59 10.08
CA LEU A 279 -1.07 -31.62 9.72
C LEU A 279 0.33 -31.05 9.50
N PHE A 280 0.46 -29.91 8.80
CA PHE A 280 1.74 -29.22 8.68
C PHE A 280 2.30 -28.82 10.04
N ALA A 281 1.46 -28.23 10.91
CA ALA A 281 1.88 -27.81 12.24
C ALA A 281 2.33 -29.00 13.12
N GLU A 282 1.62 -30.13 13.04
CA GLU A 282 1.95 -31.37 13.74
C GLU A 282 3.25 -31.98 13.21
N ALA A 283 3.39 -32.12 11.88
CA ALA A 283 4.59 -32.65 11.26
C ALA A 283 5.82 -31.80 11.62
N ILE A 284 5.71 -30.47 11.54
CA ILE A 284 6.77 -29.55 11.98
C ILE A 284 7.12 -29.79 13.45
N GLY A 285 6.12 -29.93 14.33
CA GLY A 285 6.34 -30.20 15.76
C GLY A 285 6.99 -31.55 16.06
N ARG A 286 7.02 -32.47 15.10
CA ARG A 286 7.71 -33.77 15.19
C ARG A 286 9.08 -33.77 14.51
N SER A 287 9.42 -32.72 13.76
CA SER A 287 10.70 -32.61 13.08
C SER A 287 11.84 -32.23 14.03
N ASP A 288 13.06 -32.54 13.63
CA ASP A 288 14.27 -32.10 14.31
C ASP A 288 14.64 -30.63 14.03
N ALA A 289 13.84 -29.91 13.22
CA ALA A 289 13.96 -28.48 12.92
C ALA A 289 12.70 -27.69 13.33
N THR A 290 12.02 -28.15 14.39
CA THR A 290 10.75 -27.56 14.86
C THR A 290 10.83 -26.04 15.05
N LYS A 291 11.94 -25.54 15.59
CA LYS A 291 12.10 -24.13 15.93
C LYS A 291 12.23 -23.26 14.68
N GLU A 292 13.08 -23.69 13.76
CA GLU A 292 13.40 -23.02 12.49
C GLU A 292 12.22 -23.07 11.51
N LEU A 293 11.45 -24.16 11.53
CA LEU A 293 10.31 -24.36 10.63
C LEU A 293 8.99 -23.81 11.18
N LEU A 294 8.98 -23.18 12.36
CA LEU A 294 7.76 -22.61 12.93
C LEU A 294 7.10 -21.61 11.96
N VAL A 295 7.90 -20.76 11.29
CA VAL A 295 7.41 -19.77 10.31
C VAL A 295 6.88 -20.37 9.01
N LEU A 296 7.11 -21.67 8.75
CA LEU A 296 6.53 -22.37 7.61
C LEU A 296 5.01 -22.46 7.75
N VAL A 297 4.50 -22.60 8.98
CA VAL A 297 3.05 -22.59 9.24
C VAL A 297 2.45 -21.27 8.78
N GLY A 298 3.08 -20.13 9.06
CA GLY A 298 2.65 -18.81 8.57
C GLY A 298 2.54 -18.72 7.06
N ASN A 299 3.58 -19.22 6.36
CA ASN A 299 3.60 -19.24 4.89
C ASN A 299 2.48 -20.10 4.29
N VAL A 300 2.14 -21.22 4.93
CA VAL A 300 1.06 -22.11 4.53
C VAL A 300 -0.31 -21.47 4.77
N ILE A 301 -0.58 -20.96 5.98
CA ILE A 301 -1.90 -20.42 6.34
C ILE A 301 -2.25 -19.15 5.55
N GLU A 302 -1.28 -18.30 5.22
CA GLU A 302 -1.46 -17.13 4.35
C GLU A 302 -1.96 -17.52 2.96
N ARG A 303 -1.60 -18.71 2.48
CA ARG A 303 -1.96 -19.22 1.15
C ARG A 303 -3.13 -20.21 1.20
N ASN A 304 -3.60 -20.56 2.38
CA ASN A 304 -4.61 -21.59 2.60
C ASN A 304 -5.62 -21.19 3.70
N ALA A 305 -6.40 -20.13 3.43
CA ALA A 305 -7.52 -19.66 4.25
C ALA A 305 -8.76 -19.32 3.38
N LYS A 306 -9.93 -19.07 3.99
CA LYS A 306 -11.18 -18.68 3.31
C LYS A 306 -11.11 -17.31 2.61
N LEU A 307 -10.11 -16.50 2.94
CA LEU A 307 -9.93 -15.16 2.40
C LEU A 307 -9.12 -15.14 1.09
N VAL A 308 -8.71 -16.31 0.59
CA VAL A 308 -7.85 -16.41 -0.59
C VAL A 308 -8.69 -16.33 -1.87
N VAL A 309 -8.36 -15.35 -2.72
CA VAL A 309 -9.06 -15.08 -3.98
C VAL A 309 -8.56 -16.00 -5.09
N TRP A 310 -9.47 -16.37 -6.00
CA TRP A 310 -9.15 -16.99 -7.27
C TRP A 310 -8.83 -15.94 -8.34
N ASN A 311 -7.63 -16.02 -8.92
CA ASN A 311 -7.24 -15.16 -10.04
C ASN A 311 -7.62 -15.82 -11.36
N SER A 312 -8.73 -15.40 -11.96
CA SER A 312 -9.23 -15.98 -13.22
C SER A 312 -8.39 -15.64 -14.45
N SER A 313 -7.63 -14.54 -14.42
CA SER A 313 -6.71 -14.15 -15.50
C SER A 313 -5.48 -15.06 -15.56
N ALA A 314 -4.87 -15.33 -14.40
CA ALA A 314 -3.72 -16.22 -14.27
C ALA A 314 -4.09 -17.69 -14.01
N ALA A 315 -5.38 -17.97 -13.78
CA ALA A 315 -5.90 -19.29 -13.37
C ALA A 315 -5.13 -19.90 -12.19
N LYS A 316 -4.93 -19.09 -11.14
CA LYS A 316 -4.18 -19.47 -9.93
C LYS A 316 -4.91 -19.03 -8.66
N VAL A 317 -4.61 -19.73 -7.57
CA VAL A 317 -4.94 -19.32 -6.22
C VAL A 317 -3.93 -18.24 -5.78
N ASP A 318 -4.38 -17.14 -5.18
CA ASP A 318 -3.50 -16.08 -4.64
C ASP A 318 -3.17 -16.34 -3.15
N HIS A 319 -3.21 -15.31 -2.31
CA HIS A 319 -2.95 -15.33 -0.86
C HIS A 319 -3.86 -14.33 -0.13
N VAL A 320 -3.93 -14.41 1.20
CA VAL A 320 -4.82 -13.58 2.04
C VAL A 320 -4.50 -12.07 1.92
N PHE A 321 -3.22 -11.69 1.93
CA PHE A 321 -2.82 -10.29 2.09
C PHE A 321 -2.60 -9.50 0.78
N THR A 322 -3.31 -9.83 -0.31
CA THR A 322 -3.20 -9.07 -1.58
C THR A 322 -3.58 -7.60 -1.46
N GLY A 323 -4.45 -7.26 -0.51
CA GLY A 323 -4.83 -5.88 -0.18
C GLY A 323 -4.60 -5.51 1.29
N GLN A 324 -3.65 -6.16 1.98
CA GLN A 324 -3.28 -5.90 3.39
C GLN A 324 -4.50 -5.78 4.33
N SER A 325 -5.50 -6.63 4.14
CA SER A 325 -6.73 -6.63 4.92
C SER A 325 -7.30 -8.03 5.09
N LEU A 326 -8.02 -8.23 6.19
CA LEU A 326 -8.72 -9.47 6.51
C LEU A 326 -10.21 -9.32 6.17
N SER A 327 -10.51 -9.07 4.90
CA SER A 327 -11.88 -8.81 4.44
C SER A 327 -12.53 -10.09 3.89
N PRO A 328 -13.67 -10.54 4.45
CA PRO A 328 -14.43 -11.65 3.88
C PRO A 328 -14.84 -11.38 2.43
N ILE A 329 -14.72 -12.41 1.58
CA ILE A 329 -15.09 -12.39 0.15
C ILE A 329 -16.26 -13.34 -0.11
N TYR A 330 -16.94 -13.19 -1.24
CA TYR A 330 -18.13 -14.00 -1.59
C TYR A 330 -17.80 -15.34 -2.23
N ASN A 331 -16.71 -15.41 -2.97
CA ASN A 331 -16.20 -16.62 -3.60
C ASN A 331 -14.69 -16.68 -3.42
N PHE A 332 -14.19 -17.86 -3.07
CA PHE A 332 -12.82 -18.08 -2.62
C PHE A 332 -12.27 -19.39 -3.19
N ALA A 333 -10.95 -19.56 -3.11
CA ALA A 333 -10.27 -20.75 -3.59
C ALA A 333 -9.46 -21.42 -2.48
N LEU A 334 -9.45 -22.75 -2.52
CA LEU A 334 -8.72 -23.62 -1.62
C LEU A 334 -7.55 -24.28 -2.36
N ARG A 335 -6.39 -24.36 -1.70
CA ARG A 335 -5.21 -25.05 -2.22
C ARG A 335 -5.21 -26.52 -1.77
N PRO A 336 -5.13 -27.47 -2.71
CA PRO A 336 -4.67 -28.81 -2.37
C PRO A 336 -3.17 -28.81 -2.06
N LEU A 337 -2.67 -29.88 -1.45
CA LEU A 337 -1.28 -29.97 -1.00
C LEU A 337 -0.26 -29.79 -2.14
N ASN A 338 -0.54 -30.27 -3.35
CA ASN A 338 0.34 -30.06 -4.51
C ASN A 338 0.60 -28.57 -4.79
N ALA A 339 -0.41 -27.72 -4.59
CA ALA A 339 -0.29 -26.27 -4.76
C ALA A 339 0.45 -25.57 -3.60
N LEU A 340 0.78 -26.32 -2.53
CA LEU A 340 1.61 -25.89 -1.39
C LEU A 340 3.05 -26.41 -1.49
N ARG A 341 3.36 -27.33 -2.42
CA ARG A 341 4.69 -27.95 -2.57
C ARG A 341 5.82 -26.94 -2.80
N ALA A 342 5.52 -25.86 -3.51
CA ALA A 342 6.49 -24.81 -3.82
C ALA A 342 6.77 -23.89 -2.62
N ILE A 343 5.99 -23.99 -1.55
CA ILE A 343 6.20 -23.22 -0.32
C ILE A 343 7.35 -23.89 0.44
N ARG A 344 8.52 -23.29 0.34
CA ARG A 344 9.72 -23.64 1.09
C ARG A 344 10.33 -22.37 1.63
N ILE A 345 10.96 -22.47 2.80
CA ILE A 345 11.73 -21.37 3.34
C ILE A 345 13.16 -21.54 2.88
N ALA A 346 13.73 -20.46 2.33
CA ALA A 346 15.12 -20.45 1.91
C ALA A 346 16.04 -20.61 3.13
N SER A 347 17.00 -21.52 3.01
CA SER A 347 18.08 -21.74 3.96
C SER A 347 19.43 -21.47 3.29
N SER A 348 20.41 -21.06 4.07
CA SER A 348 21.72 -20.65 3.56
C SER A 348 22.78 -20.77 4.66
N SER A 349 24.06 -20.67 4.29
CA SER A 349 25.20 -20.67 5.21
C SER A 349 26.03 -19.40 5.08
N LEU A 350 25.35 -18.25 5.13
CA LEU A 350 26.00 -16.95 5.12
C LEU A 350 26.67 -16.68 6.46
N LEU A 351 27.85 -16.07 6.43
CA LEU A 351 28.57 -15.65 7.62
C LEU A 351 28.01 -14.32 8.13
N THR A 352 27.84 -14.22 9.45
CA THR A 352 27.43 -13.00 10.16
C THR A 352 28.18 -12.88 11.47
N SER A 353 28.24 -11.66 12.01
CA SER A 353 28.66 -11.38 13.40
C SER A 353 27.57 -11.75 14.41
N GLY A 354 27.78 -11.41 15.69
CA GLY A 354 26.80 -11.66 16.74
C GLY A 354 25.44 -11.04 16.42
N PHE A 355 24.36 -11.79 16.59
CA PHE A 355 23.00 -11.30 16.38
C PHE A 355 22.07 -11.90 17.43
N SER A 356 21.29 -11.03 18.08
CA SER A 356 20.30 -11.41 19.08
C SER A 356 18.95 -10.75 18.82
N VAL A 357 17.87 -11.45 19.17
CA VAL A 357 16.49 -10.95 19.08
C VAL A 357 15.86 -10.96 20.46
N SER A 358 15.26 -9.85 20.85
CA SER A 358 14.45 -9.74 22.07
C SER A 358 13.04 -9.26 21.78
N LEU A 359 12.08 -9.79 22.53
CA LEU A 359 10.75 -9.20 22.62
C LEU A 359 10.74 -8.08 23.65
N ASN A 360 10.92 -6.85 23.20
CA ASN A 360 11.00 -5.71 24.10
C ASN A 360 10.45 -4.43 23.46
N ASP A 361 9.89 -3.60 24.33
CA ASP A 361 9.47 -2.25 24.00
C ASP A 361 10.70 -1.35 23.81
N ALA A 362 10.72 -0.54 22.76
CA ALA A 362 11.83 0.37 22.49
C ALA A 362 12.05 1.39 23.63
N ARG A 363 11.01 1.71 24.40
CA ARG A 363 11.08 2.55 25.61
C ARG A 363 11.85 1.90 26.75
N ALA A 364 11.92 0.57 26.79
CA ALA A 364 12.48 -0.21 27.88
C ALA A 364 13.78 -0.95 27.51
N ILE A 365 14.37 -0.65 26.35
CA ILE A 365 15.67 -1.17 25.94
C ILE A 365 16.75 -0.64 26.90
N GLN A 366 17.78 -1.45 27.18
CA GLN A 366 18.89 -1.12 28.09
C GLN A 366 20.28 -1.27 27.44
N GLN A 367 20.35 -1.87 26.26
CA GLN A 367 21.60 -2.12 25.54
C GLN A 367 22.18 -0.80 25.04
N ARG A 368 23.45 -0.55 25.35
CA ARG A 368 24.20 0.59 24.79
C ARG A 368 24.83 0.19 23.47
N VAL A 369 24.51 0.92 22.40
CA VAL A 369 25.01 0.65 21.04
C VAL A 369 25.44 1.93 20.35
N SER A 370 26.36 1.80 19.39
CA SER A 370 26.90 2.92 18.62
C SER A 370 25.97 3.41 17.51
N LEU A 371 25.12 2.52 16.99
CA LEU A 371 24.23 2.78 15.87
C LEU A 371 22.84 2.21 16.16
N TRP A 372 21.82 3.07 16.12
CA TRP A 372 20.42 2.67 16.12
C TRP A 372 19.85 2.79 14.70
N ILE A 373 19.06 1.82 14.25
CA ILE A 373 18.33 1.89 12.98
C ILE A 373 16.87 1.59 13.27
N THR A 374 15.98 2.48 12.86
CA THR A 374 14.55 2.39 13.16
C THR A 374 13.70 2.69 11.94
N ASP A 375 12.59 1.96 11.84
CA ASP A 375 11.54 2.15 10.83
C ASP A 375 10.19 2.30 11.57
N PRO A 376 9.90 3.48 12.14
CA PRO A 376 8.72 3.67 12.96
C PRO A 376 7.44 3.86 12.10
N PRO A 377 6.26 3.56 12.65
CA PRO A 377 5.00 3.61 11.90
C PRO A 377 4.48 5.05 11.76
N TYR A 378 4.57 5.64 10.57
CA TYR A 378 4.02 6.97 10.28
C TYR A 378 2.64 6.86 9.61
N ALA A 379 1.74 7.81 9.91
CA ALA A 379 0.49 8.15 9.21
C ALA A 379 -0.28 6.99 8.52
N ASP A 380 -1.45 6.61 9.06
CA ASP A 380 -2.33 5.57 8.48
C ASP A 380 -1.62 4.24 8.15
N ALA A 381 -0.60 3.89 8.93
CA ALA A 381 0.10 2.62 8.84
C ALA A 381 -0.87 1.43 8.97
N ILE A 382 -0.53 0.34 8.30
CA ILE A 382 -1.21 -0.95 8.44
C ILE A 382 -1.27 -1.32 9.94
N ASP A 383 -2.45 -1.75 10.42
CA ASP A 383 -2.67 -2.17 11.82
C ASP A 383 -1.97 -3.52 12.08
N TYR A 384 -0.64 -3.53 12.09
CA TYR A 384 0.19 -4.73 12.23
C TYR A 384 -0.09 -5.47 13.53
N GLU A 385 -0.39 -4.74 14.62
CA GLU A 385 -0.75 -5.32 15.90
C GLU A 385 -2.01 -6.18 15.83
N GLU A 386 -2.93 -5.88 14.90
CA GLU A 386 -4.17 -6.63 14.71
C GLU A 386 -4.01 -7.71 13.63
N ILE A 387 -3.39 -7.38 12.49
CA ILE A 387 -3.25 -8.33 11.38
C ILE A 387 -2.31 -9.49 11.73
N SER A 388 -1.27 -9.24 12.52
CA SER A 388 -0.33 -10.29 12.96
C SER A 388 -0.99 -11.37 13.81
N GLU A 389 -2.13 -11.10 14.45
CA GLU A 389 -2.85 -12.07 15.28
C GLU A 389 -3.39 -13.25 14.49
N PHE A 390 -3.63 -13.04 13.19
CA PHE A 390 -3.92 -14.13 12.25
C PHE A 390 -2.83 -15.21 12.32
N PHE A 391 -1.56 -14.80 12.37
CA PHE A 391 -0.42 -15.73 12.51
C PHE A 391 -0.19 -16.14 13.95
N LEU A 392 -0.27 -15.20 14.90
CA LEU A 392 -0.02 -15.46 16.32
C LEU A 392 -0.97 -16.54 16.86
N SER A 393 -2.22 -16.60 16.39
CA SER A 393 -3.18 -17.64 16.77
C SER A 393 -2.73 -19.08 16.45
N TRP A 394 -1.80 -19.25 15.49
CA TRP A 394 -1.19 -20.54 15.14
C TRP A 394 0.18 -20.78 15.82
N TYR A 395 0.70 -19.76 16.51
CA TYR A 395 2.00 -19.80 17.18
C TYR A 395 1.89 -19.77 18.71
N GLU A 396 0.81 -19.22 19.27
CA GLU A 396 0.71 -18.83 20.68
C GLU A 396 1.00 -19.94 21.69
N LYS A 397 0.68 -21.20 21.39
CA LYS A 397 1.01 -22.32 22.31
C LYS A 397 2.41 -22.89 22.08
N ARG A 398 2.99 -22.65 20.91
CA ARG A 398 4.30 -23.19 20.51
C ARG A 398 5.44 -22.21 20.78
N ILE A 399 5.21 -20.90 20.69
CA ILE A 399 6.21 -19.88 21.00
C ILE A 399 6.78 -20.06 22.41
N PRO A 400 5.98 -20.17 23.49
CA PRO A 400 6.54 -20.31 24.84
C PRO A 400 7.32 -21.62 25.04
N ALA A 401 6.97 -22.68 24.31
CA ALA A 401 7.70 -23.95 24.36
C ALA A 401 9.08 -23.85 23.68
N LEU A 402 9.19 -23.06 22.61
CA LEU A 402 10.41 -22.92 21.79
C LEU A 402 11.28 -21.70 22.18
N PHE A 403 10.65 -20.71 22.81
CA PHE A 403 11.19 -19.44 23.26
C PHE A 403 10.58 -19.11 24.65
N PRO A 404 11.10 -19.70 25.74
CA PRO A 404 10.50 -19.59 27.08
C PRO A 404 10.31 -18.17 27.61
N ASP A 405 11.19 -17.24 27.20
CA ASP A 405 11.15 -15.84 27.63
C ASP A 405 10.19 -14.96 26.79
N TRP A 406 9.53 -15.53 25.79
CA TRP A 406 8.68 -14.79 24.86
C TRP A 406 7.21 -14.84 25.26
N TYR A 407 6.58 -13.67 25.29
CA TYR A 407 5.12 -13.57 25.45
C TYR A 407 4.39 -13.75 24.11
N THR A 408 3.08 -14.01 24.17
CA THR A 408 2.22 -14.34 23.01
C THR A 408 1.03 -13.41 22.91
N ASP A 409 1.34 -12.13 23.03
CA ASP A 409 0.41 -11.00 22.99
C ASP A 409 1.02 -9.92 22.09
N THR A 410 0.24 -9.32 21.20
CA THR A 410 0.73 -8.28 20.27
C THR A 410 0.95 -6.94 20.96
N ARG A 411 0.56 -6.82 22.24
CA ARG A 411 0.64 -5.63 23.08
C ARG A 411 0.00 -4.41 22.41
N ARG A 412 -1.22 -4.59 21.87
CA ARG A 412 -1.98 -3.55 21.14
C ARG A 412 -2.01 -2.19 21.85
N ALA A 413 -2.06 -2.18 23.18
CA ALA A 413 -2.07 -0.97 24.01
C ALA A 413 -0.73 -0.23 24.08
N LEU A 414 0.39 -0.95 23.90
CA LEU A 414 1.74 -0.39 23.87
C LEU A 414 2.19 -0.05 22.45
N ALA A 415 1.49 -0.54 21.43
CA ALA A 415 1.81 -0.28 20.03
C ALA A 415 1.75 1.23 19.74
N VAL A 416 2.82 1.74 19.14
CA VAL A 416 2.90 3.13 18.69
C VAL A 416 2.07 3.25 17.42
N LYS A 417 0.91 3.93 17.50
CA LYS A 417 -0.04 4.10 16.38
C LYS A 417 0.17 5.47 15.75
N GLY A 418 0.32 5.56 14.43
CA GLY A 418 0.81 6.75 13.71
C GLY A 418 -0.04 8.04 13.73
N LYS A 419 -0.91 8.27 14.74
CA LYS A 419 -1.74 9.47 14.89
C LYS A 419 -1.98 9.84 16.37
N GLY A 420 -2.00 11.15 16.67
CA GLY A 420 -2.46 11.73 17.94
C GLY A 420 -1.35 12.03 18.96
N ASN A 421 -1.70 12.71 20.06
CA ASN A 421 -0.72 13.16 21.07
C ASN A 421 0.08 12.00 21.70
N THR A 422 -0.55 10.85 21.91
CA THR A 422 0.09 9.65 22.48
C THR A 422 1.16 9.05 21.56
N PHE A 423 1.06 9.26 20.25
CA PHE A 423 2.09 8.87 19.27
C PHE A 423 3.36 9.70 19.46
N ASN A 424 3.20 11.04 19.50
CA ASN A 424 4.32 11.97 19.66
C ASN A 424 5.04 11.74 21.00
N GLU A 425 4.30 11.56 22.09
CA GLU A 425 4.87 11.22 23.41
C GLU A 425 5.69 9.93 23.35
N SER A 426 5.11 8.86 22.81
CA SER A 426 5.80 7.56 22.72
C SER A 426 7.06 7.64 21.86
N MET A 427 7.02 8.39 20.76
CA MET A 427 8.19 8.59 19.90
C MET A 427 9.28 9.35 20.63
N ILE A 428 8.95 10.45 21.32
CA ILE A 428 9.92 11.20 22.13
C ILE A 428 10.56 10.30 23.20
N GLU A 429 9.76 9.51 23.93
CA GLU A 429 10.27 8.59 24.95
C GLU A 429 11.24 7.57 24.36
N VAL A 430 10.88 6.95 23.23
CA VAL A 430 11.72 5.99 22.53
C VAL A 430 13.04 6.64 22.10
N TYR A 431 12.98 7.72 21.31
CA TYR A 431 14.20 8.34 20.77
C TYR A 431 15.07 8.94 21.86
N SER A 432 14.49 9.48 22.94
CA SER A 432 15.25 9.96 24.12
C SER A 432 15.98 8.81 24.82
N ASN A 433 15.33 7.66 24.99
CA ASN A 433 15.97 6.47 25.56
C ASN A 433 17.13 5.98 24.66
N LEU A 434 16.91 5.89 23.35
CA LEU A 434 17.96 5.51 22.40
C LEU A 434 19.13 6.51 22.43
N THR A 435 18.84 7.81 22.56
CA THR A 435 19.86 8.87 22.69
C THR A 435 20.70 8.69 23.96
N HIS A 436 20.08 8.34 25.09
CA HIS A 436 20.78 8.05 26.34
C HIS A 436 21.69 6.83 26.23
N LEU A 437 21.25 5.81 25.48
CA LEU A 437 21.96 4.55 25.27
C LEU A 437 22.99 4.59 24.12
N MET A 438 23.23 5.76 23.54
CA MET A 438 24.15 5.96 22.43
C MET A 438 25.36 6.79 22.89
N PRO A 439 26.60 6.49 22.44
CA PRO A 439 27.76 7.35 22.69
C PRO A 439 27.63 8.70 21.96
N ASP A 440 28.43 9.69 22.33
CA ASP A 440 28.31 11.05 21.76
C ASP A 440 28.66 11.12 20.28
N ASN A 441 29.56 10.24 19.81
CA ASN A 441 29.88 10.07 18.38
C ASN A 441 28.95 9.07 17.66
N GLY A 442 27.98 8.48 18.36
CA GLY A 442 27.03 7.53 17.81
C GLY A 442 26.01 8.18 16.86
N MET A 443 25.20 7.33 16.23
CA MET A 443 24.19 7.75 15.27
C MET A 443 22.87 7.00 15.45
N GLN A 444 21.77 7.67 15.13
CA GLN A 444 20.49 7.01 14.88
C GLN A 444 20.07 7.23 13.43
N ILE A 445 19.63 6.18 12.77
CA ILE A 445 19.12 6.22 11.40
C ILE A 445 17.62 5.97 11.46
N VAL A 446 16.85 6.92 10.94
CA VAL A 446 15.40 6.83 10.87
C VAL A 446 14.99 6.75 9.40
N MET A 447 14.27 5.69 9.06
CA MET A 447 13.61 5.57 7.77
C MET A 447 12.31 6.38 7.83
N PHE A 448 12.10 7.31 6.90
CA PHE A 448 10.92 8.17 6.89
C PHE A 448 10.50 8.56 5.48
N THR A 449 9.20 8.61 5.22
CA THR A 449 8.64 9.11 3.96
C THR A 449 7.22 9.61 4.16
N HIS A 450 7.00 10.88 3.89
CA HIS A 450 5.65 11.46 3.89
C HIS A 450 5.57 12.67 2.96
N GLN A 451 4.41 12.93 2.35
CA GLN A 451 4.19 14.10 1.49
C GLN A 451 3.73 15.33 2.27
N ASP A 452 3.14 15.14 3.43
CA ASP A 452 2.61 16.23 4.26
C ASP A 452 3.71 16.89 5.09
N ALA A 453 3.88 18.20 4.90
CA ALA A 453 4.80 19.05 5.64
C ALA A 453 4.50 19.07 7.15
N GLU A 454 3.24 18.84 7.56
CA GLU A 454 2.85 18.74 8.96
C GLU A 454 3.55 17.56 9.65
N VAL A 455 3.58 16.39 8.99
CA VAL A 455 4.25 15.20 9.53
C VAL A 455 5.77 15.38 9.57
N TRP A 456 6.36 16.10 8.61
CA TRP A 456 7.77 16.49 8.66
C TRP A 456 8.07 17.43 9.83
N ALA A 457 7.18 18.37 10.12
CA ALA A 457 7.32 19.27 11.26
C ALA A 457 7.25 18.52 12.59
N ASP A 458 6.29 17.60 12.73
CA ASP A 458 6.14 16.77 13.93
C ASP A 458 7.36 15.89 14.16
N LEU A 459 7.92 15.31 13.09
CA LEU A 459 9.17 14.56 13.15
C LEU A 459 10.34 15.44 13.59
N ALA A 460 10.49 16.64 13.01
CA ALA A 460 11.55 17.58 13.37
C ALA A 460 11.49 17.95 14.86
N MET A 461 10.30 18.29 15.35
CA MET A 461 10.07 18.59 16.77
C MET A 461 10.34 17.37 17.65
N THR A 462 9.97 16.16 17.22
CA THR A 462 10.22 14.92 17.97
C THR A 462 11.71 14.68 18.15
N MET A 463 12.49 14.85 17.07
CA MET A 463 13.95 14.68 17.13
C MET A 463 14.60 15.76 17.99
N TRP A 464 14.15 17.01 17.87
CA TRP A 464 14.60 18.10 18.73
C TRP A 464 14.30 17.80 20.22
N ALA A 465 13.06 17.47 20.55
CA ALA A 465 12.62 17.10 21.89
C ALA A 465 13.41 15.92 22.48
N SER A 466 13.88 15.01 21.62
CA SER A 466 14.67 13.83 21.99
C SER A 466 16.19 14.08 22.08
N GLY A 467 16.63 15.35 21.97
CA GLY A 467 18.04 15.73 22.03
C GLY A 467 18.85 15.38 20.78
N LEU A 468 18.17 15.19 19.63
CA LEU A 468 18.77 14.78 18.36
C LEU A 468 18.75 15.92 17.33
N LYS A 469 19.77 15.93 16.47
CA LYS A 469 19.86 16.77 15.28
C LYS A 469 20.06 15.94 14.03
N VAL A 470 19.43 16.37 12.94
CA VAL A 470 19.65 15.80 11.61
C VAL A 470 21.00 16.30 11.11
N SER A 471 21.91 15.38 10.86
CA SER A 471 23.25 15.65 10.34
C SER A 471 23.35 15.39 8.83
N ALA A 472 22.58 14.44 8.32
CA ALA A 472 22.46 14.14 6.91
C ALA A 472 21.09 13.53 6.61
N ALA A 473 20.70 13.59 5.35
CA ALA A 473 19.49 12.96 4.85
C ALA A 473 19.77 12.40 3.46
N TRP A 474 19.39 11.15 3.23
CA TRP A 474 19.66 10.44 1.98
C TRP A 474 18.35 9.91 1.42
N THR A 475 18.02 10.28 0.18
CA THR A 475 16.88 9.69 -0.52
C THR A 475 17.34 8.44 -1.25
N VAL A 476 16.71 7.31 -0.95
CA VAL A 476 16.94 6.03 -1.61
C VAL A 476 15.70 5.70 -2.43
N ALA A 477 15.85 5.47 -3.74
CA ALA A 477 14.76 4.95 -4.56
C ALA A 477 14.44 3.51 -4.12
N THR A 478 13.33 3.31 -3.42
CA THR A 478 12.99 2.03 -2.77
C THR A 478 11.90 1.24 -3.50
N GLU A 479 11.21 1.83 -4.48
CA GLU A 479 10.12 1.15 -5.21
C GLU A 479 10.47 0.82 -6.67
N THR A 480 10.13 -0.41 -7.08
CA THR A 480 10.05 -0.80 -8.49
C THR A 480 8.78 -0.22 -9.13
N THR A 481 8.86 0.21 -10.39
CA THR A 481 7.74 0.74 -11.20
C THR A 481 6.52 -0.19 -11.35
N ASP A 482 6.62 -1.46 -10.92
CA ASP A 482 5.67 -2.54 -11.22
C ASP A 482 4.81 -3.00 -10.01
N GLY A 483 4.45 -2.08 -9.11
CA GLY A 483 3.50 -2.36 -8.02
C GLY A 483 2.06 -2.63 -8.54
N ILE A 484 1.35 -3.57 -7.89
CA ILE A 484 -0.01 -4.05 -8.25
C ILE A 484 -1.09 -2.94 -8.24
N ASN A 485 -0.80 -1.77 -7.67
CA ASN A 485 -1.66 -0.59 -7.67
C ASN A 485 -0.94 0.63 -8.29
N GLY A 486 -0.60 0.55 -9.59
CA GLY A 486 0.03 1.64 -10.36
C GLY A 486 -0.83 2.90 -10.58
N GLY A 487 -1.64 3.30 -9.59
CA GLY A 487 -2.58 4.42 -9.69
C GLY A 487 -2.64 5.34 -8.48
N ALA A 488 -1.70 5.25 -7.54
CA ALA A 488 -1.66 6.16 -6.39
C ALA A 488 -0.37 6.99 -6.36
N ASN A 489 -0.50 8.17 -5.77
CA ASN A 489 0.49 9.22 -5.61
C ASN A 489 1.59 8.80 -4.60
N TYR A 490 2.18 7.61 -4.75
CA TYR A 490 3.20 7.12 -3.82
C TYR A 490 4.54 7.81 -4.07
N VAL A 491 5.18 8.21 -2.98
CA VAL A 491 6.55 8.71 -2.98
C VAL A 491 7.46 7.55 -3.35
N GLN A 492 8.20 7.68 -4.44
CA GLN A 492 9.02 6.60 -5.02
C GLN A 492 10.35 6.34 -4.25
N GLY A 493 10.66 7.16 -3.23
CA GLY A 493 11.89 7.08 -2.48
C GLY A 493 11.69 7.19 -0.96
N THR A 494 12.49 6.43 -0.22
CA THR A 494 12.57 6.51 1.24
C THR A 494 13.67 7.48 1.66
N VAL A 495 13.39 8.38 2.61
CA VAL A 495 14.41 9.27 3.18
C VAL A 495 15.01 8.62 4.44
N LEU A 496 16.32 8.42 4.42
CA LEU A 496 17.11 7.98 5.57
C LEU A 496 17.66 9.21 6.28
N LEU A 497 17.11 9.54 7.44
CA LEU A 497 17.60 10.64 8.29
C LEU A 497 18.70 10.12 9.20
N VAL A 498 19.86 10.76 9.14
CA VAL A 498 21.03 10.46 9.98
C VAL A 498 21.07 11.45 11.12
N LEU A 499 20.78 10.96 12.32
CA LEU A 499 20.66 11.74 13.54
C LEU A 499 21.90 11.60 14.42
N ARG A 500 22.29 12.71 15.06
CA ARG A 500 23.35 12.78 16.08
C ARG A 500 22.85 13.52 17.31
N LYS A 501 23.53 13.38 18.44
CA LYS A 501 23.22 14.20 19.62
C LYS A 501 23.40 15.68 19.31
N ARG A 502 22.51 16.53 19.85
CA ARG A 502 22.58 17.98 19.68
C ARG A 502 23.83 18.58 20.32
N GLY A 503 24.10 18.21 21.57
CA GLY A 503 25.08 18.89 22.41
C GLY A 503 24.56 20.25 22.88
N GLU A 504 25.47 21.16 23.23
CA GLU A 504 25.14 22.57 23.44
C GLU A 504 24.91 23.24 22.07
N VAL A 505 23.83 24.02 21.97
CA VAL A 505 23.40 24.68 20.73
C VAL A 505 23.04 26.13 21.00
N GLU A 506 23.13 26.97 19.97
CA GLU A 506 22.74 28.39 20.06
C GLU A 506 21.22 28.54 19.93
N THR A 507 20.67 29.58 20.58
CA THR A 507 19.27 29.99 20.44
C THR A 507 19.17 31.11 19.41
N LEU A 508 18.30 30.94 18.41
CA LEU A 508 18.10 31.87 17.31
C LEU A 508 16.65 32.37 17.25
N PHE A 509 16.43 33.52 16.63
CA PHE A 509 15.07 34.00 16.33
C PHE A 509 14.52 33.39 15.03
N ASP A 510 13.19 33.43 14.87
CA ASP A 510 12.48 32.85 13.72
C ASP A 510 13.02 33.31 12.36
N ASP A 511 13.39 34.59 12.24
CA ASP A 511 13.91 35.19 11.00
C ASP A 511 15.34 34.74 10.68
N GLU A 512 16.18 34.57 11.71
CA GLU A 512 17.53 34.00 11.56
C GLU A 512 17.47 32.54 11.12
N VAL A 513 16.60 31.74 11.76
CA VAL A 513 16.37 30.33 11.40
C VAL A 513 15.87 30.21 9.97
N LEU A 514 14.89 31.03 9.58
CA LEU A 514 14.37 31.04 8.22
C LEU A 514 15.49 31.35 7.21
N SER A 515 16.30 32.38 7.44
CA SER A 515 17.43 32.72 6.56
C SER A 515 18.41 31.56 6.40
N LEU A 516 18.76 30.87 7.49
CA LEU A 516 19.62 29.70 7.45
C LEU A 516 18.99 28.52 6.70
N MET A 517 17.68 28.29 6.88
CA MET A 517 16.93 27.27 6.14
C MET A 517 16.95 27.54 4.65
N GLU A 518 16.68 28.78 4.23
CA GLU A 518 16.69 29.17 2.81
C GLU A 518 18.07 28.94 2.19
N GLN A 519 19.14 29.27 2.91
CA GLN A 519 20.52 29.03 2.48
C GLN A 519 20.83 27.53 2.35
N GLU A 520 20.46 26.72 3.35
CA GLU A 520 20.73 25.29 3.38
C GLU A 520 19.95 24.53 2.31
N VAL A 521 18.68 24.90 2.09
CA VAL A 521 17.84 24.39 0.99
C VAL A 521 18.47 24.75 -0.36
N SER A 522 18.85 26.02 -0.56
CA SER A 522 19.47 26.47 -1.80
C SER A 522 20.77 25.74 -2.10
N LYS A 523 21.58 25.45 -1.07
CA LYS A 523 22.81 24.68 -1.18
C LYS A 523 22.53 23.23 -1.57
N GLN A 524 21.61 22.56 -0.86
CA GLN A 524 21.22 21.18 -1.14
C GLN A 524 20.74 21.00 -2.59
N LEU A 525 19.94 21.93 -3.09
CA LEU A 525 19.44 21.88 -4.48
C LEU A 525 20.55 22.09 -5.51
N LYS A 526 21.49 23.02 -5.26
CA LYS A 526 22.66 23.21 -6.14
C LYS A 526 23.54 21.96 -6.19
N ASP A 527 23.75 21.30 -5.05
CA ASP A 527 24.51 20.05 -4.99
C ASP A 527 23.80 18.94 -5.80
N MET A 528 22.48 18.82 -5.68
CA MET A 528 21.69 17.87 -6.47
C MET A 528 21.72 18.17 -7.97
N GLN A 529 21.64 19.44 -8.37
CA GLN A 529 21.75 19.87 -9.77
C GLN A 529 23.14 19.60 -10.35
N LEU A 530 24.20 19.82 -9.57
CA LEU A 530 25.57 19.46 -9.98
C LEU A 530 25.69 17.96 -10.26
N LEU A 531 25.07 17.14 -9.40
CA LEU A 531 25.04 15.69 -9.53
C LEU A 531 24.19 15.21 -10.72
N GLU A 532 23.23 15.99 -11.21
CA GLU A 532 22.54 15.68 -12.49
C GLU A 532 23.52 15.67 -13.66
N GLY A 533 24.52 16.55 -13.64
CA GLY A 533 25.60 16.59 -14.63
C GLY A 533 26.43 15.30 -14.66
N ALA A 534 26.45 14.53 -13.57
CA ALA A 534 27.11 13.23 -13.46
C ALA A 534 26.20 12.05 -13.88
N GLY A 535 24.99 12.32 -14.38
CA GLY A 535 24.05 11.30 -14.87
C GLY A 535 23.01 10.83 -13.86
N LEU A 536 22.99 11.39 -12.64
CA LEU A 536 21.89 11.17 -11.69
C LEU A 536 20.64 11.93 -12.15
N ARG A 537 19.45 11.41 -11.83
CA ARG A 537 18.18 12.03 -12.21
C ARG A 537 17.28 12.10 -10.98
N TRP A 538 16.66 13.25 -10.78
CA TRP A 538 15.75 13.49 -9.66
C TRP A 538 14.34 13.78 -10.19
N SER A 539 13.32 13.29 -9.50
CA SER A 539 11.95 13.73 -9.70
C SER A 539 11.69 15.05 -8.96
N ASP A 540 10.63 15.78 -9.32
CA ASP A 540 10.25 16.99 -8.59
C ASP A 540 9.89 16.66 -7.11
N ALA A 541 9.38 15.45 -6.85
CA ALA A 541 9.13 14.95 -5.49
C ALA A 541 10.44 14.74 -4.70
N ASP A 542 11.49 14.22 -5.33
CA ASP A 542 12.79 14.05 -4.67
C ASP A 542 13.41 15.39 -4.26
N LEU A 543 13.26 16.42 -5.10
CA LEU A 543 13.72 17.77 -4.82
C LEU A 543 12.94 18.40 -3.66
N GLN A 544 11.63 18.17 -3.59
CA GLN A 544 10.78 18.62 -2.47
C GLN A 544 11.16 17.92 -1.16
N LEU A 545 11.41 16.61 -1.17
CA LEU A 545 11.86 15.86 0.01
C LEU A 545 13.23 16.32 0.49
N ALA A 546 14.17 16.56 -0.43
CA ALA A 546 15.48 17.11 -0.10
C ALA A 546 15.39 18.49 0.57
N THR A 547 14.38 19.27 0.21
CA THR A 547 14.09 20.56 0.84
C THR A 547 13.62 20.40 2.28
N TYR A 548 12.69 19.49 2.53
CA TYR A 548 12.25 19.19 3.91
C TYR A 548 13.41 18.67 4.75
N ALA A 549 14.20 17.76 4.21
CA ALA A 549 15.40 17.27 4.87
C ALA A 549 16.41 18.37 5.22
N ALA A 550 16.67 19.30 4.29
CA ALA A 550 17.57 20.43 4.50
C ALA A 550 17.04 21.39 5.58
N ALA A 551 15.75 21.71 5.52
CA ALA A 551 15.05 22.49 6.54
C ALA A 551 15.17 21.84 7.94
N LEU A 552 15.00 20.52 8.02
CA LEU A 552 15.13 19.75 9.25
C LEU A 552 16.54 19.84 9.85
N ARG A 553 17.60 19.86 9.04
CA ARG A 553 18.98 20.03 9.54
C ARG A 553 19.15 21.34 10.32
N VAL A 554 18.56 22.43 9.83
CA VAL A 554 18.67 23.74 10.48
C VAL A 554 17.82 23.78 11.75
N ILE A 555 16.54 23.40 11.66
CA ILE A 555 15.60 23.41 12.79
C ILE A 555 16.12 22.56 13.95
N THR A 556 16.67 21.38 13.66
CA THR A 556 17.11 20.47 14.71
C THR A 556 18.54 20.76 15.21
N SER A 557 19.26 21.71 14.62
CA SER A 557 20.63 22.08 15.05
C SER A 557 20.69 23.29 15.99
N HIS A 558 19.59 24.02 16.16
CA HIS A 558 19.52 25.24 16.98
C HIS A 558 18.27 25.20 17.88
N ASP A 559 18.29 25.94 18.98
CA ASP A 559 17.06 26.26 19.70
C ASP A 559 16.41 27.49 19.05
N ILE A 560 15.09 27.57 19.06
CA ILE A 560 14.34 28.69 18.49
C ILE A 560 13.65 29.42 19.63
N ASP A 561 13.87 30.72 19.73
CA ASP A 561 13.32 31.54 20.82
C ASP A 561 11.78 31.41 20.88
N GLY A 562 11.26 31.19 22.08
CA GLY A 562 9.82 31.02 22.30
C GLY A 562 9.21 29.68 21.85
N ILE A 563 9.99 28.75 21.31
CA ILE A 563 9.53 27.41 20.91
C ILE A 563 10.06 26.35 21.87
N ASP A 564 9.14 25.67 22.57
CA ASP A 564 9.42 24.42 23.29
C ASP A 564 8.87 23.25 22.45
N PRO A 565 9.72 22.35 21.93
CA PRO A 565 9.29 21.29 21.03
C PRO A 565 8.37 20.27 21.73
N HIS A 566 8.57 20.00 23.03
CA HIS A 566 7.68 19.11 23.79
C HIS A 566 6.29 19.74 23.92
N ARG A 567 6.23 21.02 24.31
CA ARG A 567 4.96 21.72 24.49
C ARG A 567 4.21 21.91 23.17
N GLU A 568 4.92 22.21 22.08
CA GLU A 568 4.33 22.39 20.77
C GLU A 568 3.74 21.09 20.20
N LEU A 569 4.40 19.94 20.39
CA LEU A 569 3.87 18.65 19.91
C LEU A 569 2.59 18.21 20.63
N LEU A 570 2.43 18.59 21.90
CA LEU A 570 1.28 18.21 22.73
C LEU A 570 0.09 19.18 22.60
N LYS A 571 0.29 20.31 21.95
CA LYS A 571 -0.74 21.35 21.79
C LYS A 571 -1.87 20.86 20.88
N VAL A 572 -3.08 20.78 21.41
CA VAL A 572 -4.29 20.55 20.60
C VAL A 572 -4.57 21.80 19.77
N ARG A 573 -4.50 21.66 18.44
CA ARG A 573 -4.70 22.74 17.48
C ARG A 573 -6.10 22.70 16.88
N ALA A 574 -6.64 23.87 16.51
CA ALA A 574 -7.87 23.92 15.74
C ALA A 574 -7.62 23.39 14.31
N LYS A 575 -8.67 22.90 13.64
CA LYS A 575 -8.55 22.38 12.27
C LYS A 575 -7.98 23.46 11.33
N GLY A 576 -6.80 23.22 10.78
CA GLY A 576 -6.09 24.14 9.88
C GLY A 576 -5.15 25.13 10.57
N GLU A 577 -5.04 25.13 11.90
CA GLU A 577 -4.04 25.89 12.63
C GLU A 577 -2.68 25.18 12.53
N LYS A 578 -1.65 25.88 12.02
CA LYS A 578 -0.30 25.33 11.82
C LYS A 578 0.63 25.69 12.98
N SER A 579 1.56 24.81 13.33
CA SER A 579 2.63 25.12 14.28
C SER A 579 3.62 26.14 13.71
N SER A 580 4.39 26.81 14.56
CA SER A 580 5.46 27.72 14.10
C SER A 580 6.50 26.99 13.26
N VAL A 581 6.90 25.77 13.66
CA VAL A 581 7.82 24.91 12.89
C VAL A 581 7.22 24.51 11.54
N HIS A 582 5.93 24.18 11.48
CA HIS A 582 5.25 23.88 10.21
C HIS A 582 5.28 25.09 9.27
N ARG A 583 5.01 26.31 9.77
CA ARG A 583 5.11 27.53 8.95
C ARG A 583 6.52 27.75 8.41
N LEU A 584 7.56 27.54 9.22
CA LEU A 584 8.96 27.66 8.79
C LEU A 584 9.31 26.65 7.67
N ILE A 585 8.88 25.39 7.82
CA ILE A 585 9.11 24.34 6.80
C ILE A 585 8.37 24.68 5.48
N GLU A 586 7.13 25.15 5.55
CA GLU A 586 6.40 25.58 4.35
C GLU A 586 7.06 26.76 3.66
N GLN A 587 7.53 27.76 4.41
CA GLN A 587 8.23 28.92 3.86
C GLN A 587 9.54 28.49 3.18
N ALA A 588 10.33 27.61 3.80
CA ALA A 588 11.53 27.05 3.18
C ALA A 588 11.21 26.21 1.92
N SER A 589 10.10 25.48 1.91
CA SER A 589 9.61 24.74 0.74
C SER A 589 9.27 25.64 -0.45
N GLN A 590 8.79 26.86 -0.19
CA GLN A 590 8.52 27.83 -1.24
C GLN A 590 9.81 28.34 -1.89
N VAL A 591 10.92 28.43 -1.14
CA VAL A 591 12.22 28.80 -1.71
C VAL A 591 12.71 27.74 -2.70
N ALA A 592 12.62 26.46 -2.36
CA ALA A 592 12.94 25.39 -3.29
C ALA A 592 12.09 25.43 -4.56
N SER A 593 10.79 25.71 -4.41
CA SER A 593 9.88 25.80 -5.55
C SER A 593 10.28 26.94 -6.49
N ARG A 594 10.78 28.08 -5.97
CA ARG A 594 11.34 29.16 -6.80
C ARG A 594 12.56 28.73 -7.60
N GLU A 595 13.31 27.73 -7.16
CA GLU A 595 14.46 27.19 -7.89
C GLU A 595 14.06 26.11 -8.92
N LEU A 596 12.80 25.64 -8.93
CA LEU A 596 12.26 24.66 -9.90
C LEU A 596 11.97 25.28 -11.27
N MET A 597 12.95 25.95 -11.87
CA MET A 597 12.82 26.58 -13.18
C MET A 597 12.65 25.55 -14.31
N PRO A 598 11.64 25.68 -15.20
CA PRO A 598 11.49 24.83 -16.37
C PRO A 598 12.72 24.91 -17.29
N ARG A 599 13.10 23.78 -17.90
CA ARG A 599 14.26 23.75 -18.81
C ARG A 599 14.10 24.71 -19.99
N GLY A 600 15.13 25.51 -20.23
CA GLY A 600 15.19 26.46 -21.35
C GLY A 600 14.32 27.71 -21.18
N LEU A 601 13.77 27.96 -19.99
CA LEU A 601 13.22 29.26 -19.61
C LEU A 601 14.34 30.17 -19.10
N ASP A 602 14.21 31.48 -19.33
CA ASP A 602 15.20 32.45 -18.88
C ASP A 602 15.12 32.68 -17.35
N PRO A 603 16.25 32.64 -16.60
CA PRO A 603 16.26 32.80 -15.15
C PRO A 603 15.80 34.17 -14.64
N SER A 604 15.97 35.24 -15.41
CA SER A 604 15.45 36.56 -15.04
C SER A 604 13.94 36.62 -15.19
N LEU A 605 13.40 36.05 -16.27
CA LEU A 605 11.96 35.94 -16.47
C LEU A 605 11.29 35.12 -15.36
N TRP A 606 11.84 33.95 -15.02
CA TRP A 606 11.29 33.07 -14.00
C TRP A 606 11.18 33.72 -12.60
N ARG A 607 12.17 34.55 -12.24
CA ARG A 607 12.17 35.30 -10.97
C ARG A 607 11.05 36.33 -10.88
N ASP A 608 10.60 36.87 -12.01
CA ASP A 608 9.57 37.90 -12.06
C ASP A 608 8.13 37.33 -12.13
N LEU A 609 7.97 36.02 -12.36
CA LEU A 609 6.66 35.38 -12.48
C LEU A 609 5.95 35.21 -11.13
N GLY A 610 4.63 35.38 -11.14
CA GLY A 610 3.76 35.09 -10.00
C GLY A 610 3.55 33.59 -9.73
N ALA A 611 2.91 33.26 -8.60
CA ALA A 611 2.62 31.89 -8.16
C ALA A 611 1.92 31.05 -9.24
N HIS A 612 0.84 31.57 -9.83
CA HIS A 612 0.05 30.88 -10.83
C HIS A 612 0.77 30.73 -12.17
N GLU A 613 1.59 31.72 -12.56
CA GLU A 613 2.39 31.66 -13.78
C GLU A 613 3.48 30.57 -13.67
N ARG A 614 4.15 30.50 -12.52
CA ARG A 614 5.14 29.45 -12.24
C ARG A 614 4.50 28.06 -12.21
N PHE A 615 3.37 27.92 -11.51
CA PHE A 615 2.60 26.68 -11.49
C PHE A 615 2.24 26.22 -12.90
N TYR A 616 1.71 27.11 -13.73
CA TYR A 616 1.29 26.76 -15.09
C TYR A 616 2.46 26.31 -15.95
N LEU A 617 3.56 27.09 -16.00
CA LEU A 617 4.71 26.74 -16.83
C LEU A 617 5.42 25.46 -16.37
N LYS A 618 5.57 25.26 -15.05
CA LYS A 618 6.15 24.03 -14.51
C LYS A 618 5.23 22.82 -14.69
N GLY A 619 3.91 23.02 -14.59
CA GLY A 619 2.93 21.98 -14.88
C GLY A 619 2.96 21.53 -16.34
N LEU A 620 3.25 22.43 -17.30
CA LEU A 620 3.44 22.05 -18.70
C LEU A 620 4.70 21.20 -18.91
N GLU A 621 5.80 21.52 -18.23
CA GLU A 621 7.00 20.66 -18.26
C GLU A 621 6.70 19.27 -17.67
N THR A 622 5.97 19.24 -16.55
CA THR A 622 5.53 17.99 -15.89
C THR A 622 4.71 17.12 -16.85
N GLU A 623 3.74 17.74 -17.52
CA GLU A 623 2.90 17.09 -18.52
C GLU A 623 3.71 16.56 -19.71
N SER A 624 4.68 17.35 -20.20
CA SER A 624 5.55 16.95 -21.32
C SER A 624 6.42 15.73 -21.02
N ARG A 625 6.61 15.40 -19.73
CA ARG A 625 7.32 14.19 -19.27
C ARG A 625 6.40 12.98 -19.10
N GLY A 626 5.12 13.10 -19.45
CA GLY A 626 4.12 12.03 -19.36
C GLY A 626 3.50 11.86 -17.98
N GLU A 627 3.61 12.85 -17.10
CA GLU A 627 3.03 12.81 -15.77
C GLU A 627 1.62 13.42 -15.77
N HIS A 628 0.62 12.60 -15.42
CA HIS A 628 -0.80 12.96 -15.49
C HIS A 628 -1.56 12.70 -14.18
N ARG A 629 -0.85 12.47 -13.07
CA ARG A 629 -1.44 12.24 -11.76
C ARG A 629 -1.84 13.56 -11.10
N SER A 630 -3.09 13.65 -10.62
CA SER A 630 -3.64 14.84 -9.95
C SER A 630 -2.80 15.31 -8.75
N GLY A 631 -2.25 14.36 -7.99
CA GLY A 631 -1.49 14.70 -6.79
C GLY A 631 -0.16 15.41 -7.08
N VAL A 632 0.46 15.18 -8.24
CA VAL A 632 1.69 15.92 -8.64
C VAL A 632 1.37 17.41 -8.84
N TYR A 633 0.28 17.72 -9.53
CA TYR A 633 -0.17 19.11 -9.72
C TYR A 633 -0.61 19.75 -8.39
N GLN A 634 -1.23 18.97 -7.51
CA GLN A 634 -1.56 19.46 -6.17
C GLN A 634 -0.30 19.84 -5.37
N GLU A 635 0.77 19.05 -5.42
CA GLU A 635 2.02 19.38 -4.75
C GLU A 635 2.72 20.60 -5.38
N LEU A 636 2.78 20.68 -6.71
CA LEU A 636 3.28 21.88 -7.40
C LEU A 636 2.51 23.14 -6.97
N SER A 637 1.19 23.04 -6.82
CA SER A 637 0.37 24.18 -6.39
C SER A 637 0.71 24.65 -4.97
N LYS A 638 0.99 23.72 -4.05
CA LYS A 638 1.42 24.04 -2.69
C LYS A 638 2.79 24.70 -2.70
N GLY A 639 3.75 24.13 -3.44
CA GLY A 639 5.11 24.66 -3.55
C GLY A 639 5.17 26.09 -4.06
N PHE A 640 4.37 26.43 -5.08
CA PHE A 640 4.29 27.79 -5.61
C PHE A 640 3.30 28.70 -4.87
N ALA A 641 2.55 28.18 -3.90
CA ALA A 641 1.39 28.86 -3.28
C ALA A 641 0.32 29.32 -4.32
N ALA A 642 0.11 28.50 -5.36
CA ALA A 642 -0.87 28.75 -6.40
C ALA A 642 -2.28 28.28 -5.97
N ASN A 643 -3.03 29.18 -5.31
CA ASN A 643 -4.42 28.92 -4.95
C ASN A 643 -5.32 28.81 -6.19
N HIS A 644 -6.48 28.14 -6.09
CA HIS A 644 -7.43 28.02 -7.21
C HIS A 644 -6.83 27.40 -8.51
N TRP A 645 -5.72 26.67 -8.39
CA TRP A 645 -4.99 26.10 -9.54
C TRP A 645 -5.81 25.13 -10.40
N ARG A 646 -6.85 24.49 -9.83
CA ARG A 646 -7.74 23.57 -10.57
C ARG A 646 -8.44 24.25 -11.73
N GLU A 647 -8.69 25.56 -11.65
CA GLU A 647 -9.28 26.33 -12.75
C GLU A 647 -8.37 26.40 -13.99
N LEU A 648 -7.08 26.05 -13.86
CA LEU A 648 -6.11 26.00 -14.96
C LEU A 648 -6.03 24.61 -15.61
N LEU A 649 -6.81 23.62 -15.15
CA LEU A 649 -6.82 22.27 -15.70
C LEU A 649 -7.80 22.12 -16.86
N GLY A 650 -7.37 21.43 -17.91
CA GLY A 650 -8.21 21.06 -19.06
C GLY A 650 -8.89 19.71 -18.88
N GLU A 651 -8.32 18.84 -18.05
CA GLU A 651 -8.86 17.53 -17.69
C GLU A 651 -8.53 17.23 -16.22
N GLU A 652 -9.51 16.70 -15.48
CA GLU A 652 -9.40 16.43 -14.03
C GLU A 652 -9.50 14.94 -13.68
N ARG A 653 -9.81 14.07 -14.65
CA ARG A 653 -9.90 12.63 -14.42
C ARG A 653 -8.57 12.08 -13.90
N ALA A 654 -8.67 11.17 -12.92
CA ALA A 654 -7.50 10.53 -12.33
C ALA A 654 -6.61 9.88 -13.41
N ASN A 655 -5.30 10.10 -13.31
CA ASN A 655 -4.27 9.67 -14.28
C ASN A 655 -4.43 10.22 -15.70
N GLN A 656 -5.23 11.28 -15.88
CA GLN A 656 -5.40 12.00 -17.16
C GLN A 656 -5.30 13.52 -16.97
N VAL A 657 -4.77 13.98 -15.83
CA VAL A 657 -4.70 15.40 -15.51
C VAL A 657 -3.75 16.12 -16.46
N ARG A 658 -4.21 17.26 -16.98
CA ARG A 658 -3.40 18.17 -17.80
C ARG A 658 -3.87 19.61 -17.67
N LEU A 659 -3.00 20.55 -18.02
CA LEU A 659 -3.34 21.97 -18.07
C LEU A 659 -4.18 22.30 -19.30
N GLN A 660 -4.94 23.40 -19.21
CA GLN A 660 -5.65 23.95 -20.36
C GLN A 660 -4.64 24.44 -21.40
N THR A 661 -4.98 24.29 -22.67
CA THR A 661 -4.23 24.97 -23.74
C THR A 661 -4.68 26.43 -23.88
N ALA A 662 -3.94 27.23 -24.66
CA ALA A 662 -4.33 28.60 -24.96
C ALA A 662 -5.72 28.67 -25.62
N SER A 663 -5.98 27.77 -26.57
CA SER A 663 -7.26 27.67 -27.26
C SER A 663 -8.41 27.26 -26.34
N GLU A 664 -8.17 26.37 -25.37
CA GLU A 664 -9.19 25.92 -24.40
C GLU A 664 -9.55 27.01 -23.38
N MET A 665 -8.56 27.78 -22.91
CA MET A 665 -8.81 28.95 -22.05
C MET A 665 -9.68 29.99 -22.77
N GLY A 666 -9.43 30.18 -24.08
CA GLY A 666 -10.18 31.11 -24.92
C GLY A 666 -10.17 32.54 -24.37
N ASN A 667 -11.29 33.26 -24.54
CA ASN A 667 -11.46 34.62 -23.99
C ASN A 667 -11.92 34.60 -22.52
N ARG A 668 -12.21 33.43 -21.96
CA ARG A 668 -12.66 33.30 -20.57
C ARG A 668 -11.48 33.61 -19.65
N SER A 669 -11.77 34.23 -18.52
CA SER A 669 -10.79 34.42 -17.46
C SER A 669 -9.56 35.30 -17.81
N VAL A 670 -9.64 36.16 -18.83
CA VAL A 670 -8.61 37.20 -19.07
C VAL A 670 -8.59 38.21 -17.92
N ASN A 671 -9.79 38.59 -17.44
CA ASN A 671 -9.99 39.60 -16.40
C ASN A 671 -10.39 39.03 -15.03
N ASN A 672 -10.72 37.73 -14.94
CA ASN A 672 -11.12 37.06 -13.69
C ASN A 672 -10.48 35.67 -13.65
N GLY A 673 -9.79 35.29 -12.58
CA GLY A 673 -9.23 33.95 -12.41
C GLY A 673 -7.72 33.95 -12.11
N PRO A 674 -7.11 32.77 -11.98
CA PRO A 674 -5.78 32.64 -11.37
C PRO A 674 -4.64 33.30 -12.16
N LEU A 675 -4.77 33.44 -13.49
CA LEU A 675 -3.80 34.12 -14.34
C LEU A 675 -4.25 35.53 -14.78
N ALA A 676 -5.35 36.06 -14.26
CA ALA A 676 -5.92 37.32 -14.72
C ALA A 676 -4.93 38.49 -14.59
N GLY A 677 -4.84 39.32 -15.63
CA GLY A 677 -3.92 40.47 -15.67
C GLY A 677 -2.42 40.14 -15.78
N THR A 678 -2.03 38.86 -15.83
CA THR A 678 -0.62 38.46 -16.00
C THR A 678 -0.18 38.55 -17.46
N LEU A 679 1.11 38.82 -17.69
CA LEU A 679 1.67 38.81 -19.05
C LEU A 679 1.47 37.46 -19.72
N LEU A 680 1.68 36.35 -18.99
CA LEU A 680 1.44 35.00 -19.48
C LEU A 680 0.01 34.83 -20.01
N ARG A 681 -1.00 35.34 -19.30
CA ARG A 681 -2.40 35.23 -19.74
C ARG A 681 -2.66 35.97 -21.04
N HIS A 682 -2.12 37.19 -21.19
CA HIS A 682 -2.24 37.95 -22.42
C HIS A 682 -1.49 37.29 -23.59
N VAL A 683 -0.35 36.64 -23.32
CA VAL A 683 0.38 35.83 -24.30
C VAL A 683 -0.46 34.63 -24.76
N LEU A 684 -1.07 33.87 -23.83
CA LEU A 684 -1.96 32.75 -24.17
C LEU A 684 -3.19 33.23 -24.96
N MET A 685 -3.75 34.40 -24.63
CA MET A 685 -4.84 35.00 -25.41
C MET A 685 -4.41 35.36 -26.83
N ALA A 686 -3.25 35.99 -26.99
CA ALA A 686 -2.72 36.35 -28.30
C ALA A 686 -2.41 35.12 -29.16
N MET A 687 -1.94 34.02 -28.54
CA MET A 687 -1.78 32.72 -29.20
C MET A 687 -3.11 32.17 -29.70
N GLN A 688 -4.16 32.21 -28.87
CA GLN A 688 -5.49 31.74 -29.25
C GLN A 688 -6.10 32.57 -30.39
N ILE A 689 -5.94 33.90 -30.37
CA ILE A 689 -6.35 34.78 -31.49
C ILE A 689 -5.60 34.38 -32.76
N THR A 690 -4.28 34.18 -32.66
CA THR A 690 -3.43 33.80 -33.80
C THR A 690 -3.82 32.44 -34.37
N ALA A 691 -4.09 31.44 -33.52
CA ALA A 691 -4.55 30.11 -33.92
C ALA A 691 -5.90 30.18 -34.65
N LYS A 692 -6.87 30.88 -34.05
CA LYS A 692 -8.24 30.98 -34.57
C LYS A 692 -8.32 31.74 -35.90
N GLU A 693 -7.59 32.84 -36.02
CA GLU A 693 -7.68 33.75 -37.17
C GLU A 693 -6.65 33.44 -38.26
N GLY A 694 -5.65 32.60 -37.97
CA GLY A 694 -4.54 32.30 -38.88
C GLY A 694 -3.61 33.49 -39.16
N ASP A 695 -3.74 34.58 -38.40
CA ASP A 695 -3.04 35.84 -38.63
C ASP A 695 -2.36 36.33 -37.32
N PRO A 696 -1.02 36.25 -37.22
CA PRO A 696 -0.29 36.68 -36.02
C PRO A 696 -0.34 38.20 -35.81
N ALA A 697 -0.68 39.01 -36.83
CA ALA A 697 -0.78 40.46 -36.67
C ALA A 697 -1.90 40.85 -35.68
N LYS A 698 -3.01 40.11 -35.65
CA LYS A 698 -4.09 40.31 -34.69
C LYS A 698 -3.67 39.98 -33.26
N GLY A 699 -2.85 38.94 -33.08
CA GLY A 699 -2.25 38.60 -31.78
C GLY A 699 -1.27 39.68 -31.29
N VAL A 700 -0.46 40.25 -32.18
CA VAL A 700 0.43 41.38 -31.85
C VAL A 700 -0.39 42.61 -31.45
N ALA A 701 -1.44 42.94 -32.21
CA ALA A 701 -2.33 44.07 -31.92
C ALA A 701 -3.00 43.93 -30.55
N TRP A 702 -3.41 42.71 -30.17
CA TRP A 702 -3.94 42.43 -28.82
C TRP A 702 -2.91 42.74 -27.74
N LEU A 703 -1.67 42.25 -27.87
CA LEU A 703 -0.62 42.51 -26.89
C LEU A 703 -0.29 43.99 -26.76
N GLN A 704 -0.22 44.72 -27.87
CA GLN A 704 0.05 46.16 -27.89
C GLN A 704 -1.08 46.98 -27.28
N GLY A 705 -2.34 46.55 -27.45
CA GLY A 705 -3.51 47.26 -26.95
C GLY A 705 -3.83 46.98 -25.48
N GLU A 706 -3.70 45.72 -25.05
CA GLU A 706 -4.20 45.27 -23.75
C GLU A 706 -3.11 45.18 -22.67
N VAL A 707 -1.84 45.02 -23.05
CA VAL A 707 -0.74 44.95 -22.06
C VAL A 707 -0.21 46.36 -21.79
N GLN A 708 -0.33 46.81 -20.55
CA GLN A 708 0.21 48.10 -20.13
C GLN A 708 1.73 48.16 -20.35
N ASN A 709 2.19 49.26 -20.97
CA ASN A 709 3.60 49.49 -21.29
C ASN A 709 4.25 48.32 -22.06
N PHE A 710 3.53 47.76 -23.03
CA PHE A 710 3.96 46.55 -23.75
C PHE A 710 5.39 46.63 -24.33
N GLY A 711 5.86 47.81 -24.76
CA GLY A 711 7.25 47.98 -25.21
C GLY A 711 8.31 47.55 -24.19
N MET A 712 8.05 47.71 -22.89
CA MET A 712 8.93 47.22 -21.82
C MET A 712 8.77 45.72 -21.54
N GLN A 713 7.63 45.12 -21.93
CA GLN A 713 7.30 43.71 -21.74
C GLN A 713 7.56 42.85 -22.99
N GLN A 714 7.86 43.45 -24.15
CA GLN A 714 7.99 42.78 -25.44
C GLN A 714 9.02 41.65 -25.40
N THR A 715 10.21 41.90 -24.83
CA THR A 715 11.26 40.87 -24.67
C THR A 715 10.80 39.70 -23.80
N ARG A 716 10.02 39.96 -22.74
CA ARG A 716 9.47 38.93 -21.87
C ARG A 716 8.40 38.11 -22.59
N ALA A 717 7.53 38.77 -23.36
CA ALA A 717 6.52 38.10 -24.18
C ALA A 717 7.16 37.18 -25.24
N ILE A 718 8.22 37.63 -25.91
CA ILE A 718 8.99 36.82 -26.87
C ILE A 718 9.55 35.56 -26.19
N ARG A 719 10.11 35.69 -24.99
CA ARG A 719 10.67 34.56 -24.22
C ARG A 719 9.59 33.56 -23.77
N LEU A 720 8.42 34.04 -23.35
CA LEU A 720 7.27 33.18 -23.02
C LEU A 720 6.78 32.42 -24.26
N LEU A 721 6.62 33.12 -25.40
CA LEU A 721 6.24 32.51 -26.67
C LEU A 721 7.25 31.47 -27.16
N GLU A 722 8.55 31.73 -26.95
CA GLU A 722 9.60 30.77 -27.27
C GLU A 722 9.50 29.50 -26.43
N HIS A 723 9.22 29.62 -25.13
CA HIS A 723 9.02 28.48 -24.25
C HIS A 723 7.75 27.70 -24.61
N LEU A 724 6.61 28.38 -24.79
CA LEU A 724 5.34 27.77 -25.16
C LEU A 724 5.38 27.13 -26.57
N GLY A 725 6.16 27.69 -27.49
CA GLY A 725 6.36 27.12 -28.82
C GLY A 725 7.13 25.79 -28.85
N LYS A 726 7.76 25.39 -27.73
CA LYS A 726 8.48 24.10 -27.59
C LYS A 726 7.57 22.95 -27.17
N GLN A 727 6.30 23.20 -26.84
CA GLN A 727 5.36 22.14 -26.48
C GLN A 727 5.18 21.16 -27.64
N ALA A 728 5.34 19.86 -27.36
CA ALA A 728 5.33 18.79 -28.36
C ALA A 728 4.13 17.82 -28.18
N LEU A 729 3.30 18.03 -27.16
CA LEU A 729 2.14 17.20 -26.88
C LEU A 729 1.10 17.36 -27.99
N PRO A 730 0.42 16.28 -28.43
CA PRO A 730 -0.50 16.33 -29.58
C PRO A 730 -1.59 17.39 -29.47
N HIS A 731 -2.15 17.59 -28.27
CA HIS A 731 -3.20 18.57 -28.04
C HIS A 731 -2.69 20.02 -27.97
N TRP A 732 -1.38 20.25 -27.87
CA TRP A 732 -0.74 21.57 -27.93
C TRP A 732 -0.28 21.95 -29.35
N ALA A 733 -0.37 21.06 -30.33
CA ALA A 733 0.27 21.25 -31.65
C ALA A 733 -0.13 22.56 -32.35
N GLU A 734 -1.42 22.89 -32.34
CA GLU A 734 -1.96 24.11 -32.94
C GLU A 734 -1.50 25.37 -32.19
N ASP A 735 -1.66 25.40 -30.86
CA ASP A 735 -1.27 26.52 -30.01
C ASP A 735 0.26 26.75 -30.03
N ALA A 736 1.07 25.68 -30.07
CA ALA A 736 2.52 25.76 -30.18
C ALA A 736 2.96 26.33 -31.55
N ALA A 737 2.25 25.99 -32.63
CA ALA A 737 2.48 26.59 -33.94
C ALA A 737 2.13 28.09 -33.94
N ALA A 738 0.99 28.45 -33.35
CA ALA A 738 0.57 29.84 -33.17
C ALA A 738 1.58 30.66 -32.34
N ALA A 739 2.13 30.08 -31.26
CA ALA A 739 3.18 30.70 -30.46
C ALA A 739 4.44 31.03 -31.30
N ARG A 740 4.87 30.11 -32.17
CA ARG A 740 6.02 30.33 -33.07
C ARG A 740 5.76 31.44 -34.09
N LEU A 741 4.57 31.46 -34.70
CA LEU A 741 4.17 32.49 -35.66
C LEU A 741 4.10 33.87 -34.98
N LEU A 742 3.45 33.94 -33.82
CA LEU A 742 3.31 35.16 -33.04
C LEU A 742 4.67 35.67 -32.54
N ARG A 743 5.57 34.78 -32.10
CA ARG A 743 6.96 35.13 -31.76
C ARG A 743 7.68 35.80 -32.93
N GLY A 744 7.59 35.20 -34.13
CA GLY A 744 8.20 35.75 -35.34
C GLY A 744 7.65 37.13 -35.70
N ALA A 745 6.33 37.29 -35.67
CA ALA A 745 5.68 38.58 -35.92
C ALA A 745 6.09 39.64 -34.88
N LEU A 746 6.18 39.27 -33.61
CA LEU A 746 6.54 40.18 -32.53
C LEU A 746 8.02 40.61 -32.55
N MET A 747 8.92 39.74 -33.02
CA MET A 747 10.32 40.10 -33.28
C MET A 747 10.45 41.08 -34.45
N ASN A 748 9.61 40.93 -35.48
CA ASN A 748 9.61 41.80 -36.66
C ASN A 748 8.87 43.12 -36.45
N ALA A 749 7.97 43.20 -35.47
CA ALA A 749 7.25 44.43 -35.10
C ALA A 749 8.10 45.42 -34.29
N GLY A 750 9.33 45.02 -33.90
CA GLY A 750 10.29 45.81 -33.12
C GLY A 750 11.47 46.38 -33.92
N VAL A 751 11.35 46.49 -35.25
CA VAL A 751 12.32 47.19 -36.13
C VAL A 751 11.60 48.29 -36.91
#